data_AF-A0A1A2Z9Q8-F1
#
_entry.id   AF-A0A1A2Z9Q8-F1
#
_cell.length_a   1.000
_cell.length_b   1.000
_cell.length_c   1.000
_cell.angle_alpha   90.00
_cell.angle_beta   90.00
_cell.angle_gamma   90.00
#
_symmetry.space_group_name_H-M   'P 1'
#
loop_
_entity.id
_entity.type
_entity.pdbx_description
1 polymer ?
#
loop_
_entity_poly.entity_id
_entity_poly.type
_entity_poly.pdbx_seq_one_letter_code
_entity_poly.pdbx_strand_id
1 'polypeptide(L)'
;MGFSDGLVIAGYTIETELGSGGMGTVYKAANSVLPRSDALKVLSVEYSRDPQFRARFLREADLAATLDHPNIVTVYSRGETEAGQLWISMQYVAGTDADRELRAGAMTPKRAVHIIAEVAKALDYAHRRGIIHRDVKPANFLLAPDDERIFLADFGIARAFDESAHLTATGMVMASIAYASPEALTGMDIDHRADIYSLGCSLFRLLANNNPYAGRSGGLAAMAAAHLSEPPPKVTDLRPELPAALDDVIAKAMAKEPAARYQKASELAAAAAQALEDSTAVIPRSPQPRPATSQTGPTRPHPRPASPPPPAFHREASYPTGFFSGPQGPAGSGPAHMPPGPPPPGGPMIGSPPRGKGRERLRQLAFPAALAALIAVIAVAALMLWPRADHKPGYQAQTFTHAHGSTEISKQPKAVAAVGFGDADAVLALGEQPVAIVTPKGALPSWEQDKITGSPPVLGFIDTNAIKSAKPDVVIATGDIDEATYQRLSAIAPTITRPQGGQLWNWQTQLQWVGRILGHDARATQLINSVGAQQTDLKNQHANLVGKTVSIVNISDSGVTQTLTPSNAADYLDSLGLRYSDTLRRQPNDTSSERPVTDTNKLYLINTDYLVVVRTDRAAGGGGAAGLPRELAAYRGRMVIADDPDTVAALADPGGYLATQYLDGKFVPTLSSS
;
A
#
# COMPACT_ATOMS: atom_id res chain seq x y z
N MET A 1 -8.71 -4.86 -29.58
CA MET A 1 -9.91 -4.59 -30.40
C MET A 1 -11.13 -4.80 -29.52
N GLY A 2 -12.20 -4.03 -29.70
CA GLY A 2 -13.47 -4.26 -29.03
C GLY A 2 -14.17 -5.52 -29.56
N PHE A 3 -15.17 -5.98 -28.84
CA PHE A 3 -16.00 -7.12 -29.23
C PHE A 3 -17.09 -6.68 -30.21
N SER A 4 -17.35 -7.50 -31.23
CA SER A 4 -18.39 -7.24 -32.23
C SER A 4 -19.78 -7.54 -31.71
N ASP A 5 -20.78 -6.78 -32.15
CA ASP A 5 -22.20 -7.03 -31.90
C ASP A 5 -22.57 -8.48 -32.22
N GLY A 6 -23.40 -9.09 -31.37
CA GLY A 6 -23.80 -10.50 -31.46
C GLY A 6 -22.80 -11.51 -30.88
N LEU A 7 -21.57 -11.10 -30.51
CA LEU A 7 -20.65 -11.99 -29.80
C LEU A 7 -21.16 -12.31 -28.39
N VAL A 8 -21.02 -13.57 -27.95
CA VAL A 8 -21.37 -14.01 -26.59
C VAL A 8 -20.13 -14.05 -25.71
N ILE A 9 -20.15 -13.34 -24.59
CA ILE A 9 -19.08 -13.28 -23.60
C ILE A 9 -19.67 -13.40 -22.21
N ALA A 10 -19.13 -14.30 -21.38
CA ALA A 10 -19.59 -14.52 -20.01
C ALA A 10 -21.11 -14.83 -19.88
N GLY A 11 -21.71 -15.40 -20.93
CA GLY A 11 -23.16 -15.63 -20.99
C GLY A 11 -24.00 -14.39 -21.31
N TYR A 12 -23.39 -13.29 -21.77
CA TYR A 12 -24.08 -12.10 -22.26
C TYR A 12 -23.85 -11.93 -23.76
N THR A 13 -24.87 -11.53 -24.51
CA THR A 13 -24.73 -11.19 -25.94
C THR A 13 -24.48 -9.69 -26.09
N ILE A 14 -23.34 -9.30 -26.66
CA ILE A 14 -23.00 -7.89 -26.89
C ILE A 14 -24.00 -7.27 -27.88
N GLU A 15 -24.65 -6.17 -27.49
CA GLU A 15 -25.57 -5.42 -28.35
C GLU A 15 -24.93 -4.17 -28.95
N THR A 16 -24.12 -3.43 -28.18
CA THR A 16 -23.35 -2.28 -28.67
C THR A 16 -22.29 -1.83 -27.66
N GLU A 17 -21.24 -1.14 -28.10
CA GLU A 17 -20.26 -0.48 -27.22
C GLU A 17 -20.82 0.84 -26.66
N LEU A 18 -20.80 1.01 -25.34
CA LEU A 18 -21.21 2.26 -24.64
C LEU A 18 -20.02 3.21 -24.41
N GLY A 19 -18.81 2.65 -24.34
CA GLY A 19 -17.56 3.39 -24.33
C GLY A 19 -16.36 2.51 -23.98
N SER A 20 -15.23 2.79 -24.61
CA SER A 20 -13.93 2.15 -24.36
C SER A 20 -12.99 3.07 -23.58
N GLY A 21 -12.15 2.45 -22.75
CA GLY A 21 -11.08 3.12 -22.03
C GLY A 21 -9.91 2.19 -21.73
N GLY A 22 -8.87 2.70 -21.08
CA GLY A 22 -7.62 1.97 -20.88
C GLY A 22 -7.79 0.71 -20.03
N MET A 23 -8.66 0.80 -19.03
CA MET A 23 -8.98 -0.31 -18.12
C MET A 23 -9.83 -1.40 -18.80
N GLY A 24 -10.53 -1.10 -19.89
CA GLY A 24 -11.48 -2.00 -20.54
C GLY A 24 -12.59 -1.27 -21.29
N THR A 25 -13.54 -2.04 -21.81
CA THR A 25 -14.67 -1.53 -22.59
C THR A 25 -15.98 -1.87 -21.90
N VAL A 26 -16.90 -0.90 -21.87
CA VAL A 26 -18.28 -1.06 -21.39
C VAL A 26 -19.20 -1.28 -22.59
N TYR A 27 -19.96 -2.36 -22.56
CA TYR A 27 -20.95 -2.72 -23.56
C TYR A 27 -22.35 -2.71 -22.97
N LYS A 28 -23.35 -2.39 -23.80
CA LYS A 28 -24.72 -2.81 -23.55
C LYS A 28 -24.79 -4.28 -23.99
N ALA A 29 -25.21 -5.17 -23.11
CA ALA A 29 -25.26 -6.59 -23.43
C ALA A 29 -26.55 -7.23 -22.93
N ALA A 30 -27.21 -8.00 -23.79
CA ALA A 30 -28.41 -8.74 -23.45
C ALA A 30 -28.07 -9.86 -22.45
N ASN A 31 -28.82 -9.92 -21.35
CA ASN A 31 -28.73 -10.99 -20.37
C ASN A 31 -29.32 -12.28 -20.95
N SER A 32 -28.62 -13.42 -20.85
CA SER A 32 -29.09 -14.69 -21.44
C SER A 32 -30.27 -15.34 -20.73
N VAL A 33 -30.58 -14.91 -19.49
CA VAL A 33 -31.63 -15.51 -18.64
C VAL A 33 -32.82 -14.57 -18.45
N LEU A 34 -32.57 -13.26 -18.37
CA LEU A 34 -33.59 -12.24 -18.10
C LEU A 34 -33.83 -11.36 -19.33
N PRO A 35 -35.08 -10.94 -19.62
CA PRO A 35 -35.40 -10.08 -20.76
C PRO A 35 -35.01 -8.61 -20.48
N ARG A 36 -33.72 -8.36 -20.27
CA ARG A 36 -33.13 -7.03 -20.05
C ARG A 36 -31.71 -6.96 -20.60
N SER A 37 -31.25 -5.74 -20.84
CA SER A 37 -29.83 -5.45 -21.09
C SER A 37 -29.15 -5.03 -19.79
N ASP A 38 -27.96 -5.55 -19.54
CA ASP A 38 -27.06 -5.13 -18.47
C ASP A 38 -25.89 -4.34 -19.10
N ALA A 39 -25.26 -3.44 -18.33
CA ALA A 39 -24.00 -2.82 -18.72
C ALA A 39 -22.85 -3.74 -18.33
N LEU A 40 -22.14 -4.29 -19.32
CA LEU A 40 -21.05 -5.25 -19.13
C LEU A 40 -19.71 -4.55 -19.37
N LYS A 41 -18.95 -4.33 -18.29
CA LYS A 41 -17.59 -3.80 -18.34
C LYS A 41 -16.62 -4.97 -18.37
N VAL A 42 -15.95 -5.19 -19.51
CA VAL A 42 -14.93 -6.23 -19.68
C VAL A 42 -13.56 -5.55 -19.67
N LEU A 43 -12.69 -6.00 -18.77
CA LEU A 43 -11.38 -5.40 -18.55
C LEU A 43 -10.37 -5.83 -19.61
N SER A 44 -9.33 -5.02 -19.81
CA SER A 44 -8.24 -5.37 -20.72
C SER A 44 -7.54 -6.66 -20.27
N VAL A 45 -6.93 -7.38 -21.23
CA VAL A 45 -6.15 -8.60 -20.95
C VAL A 45 -4.96 -8.30 -20.04
N GLU A 46 -4.36 -7.11 -20.17
CA GLU A 46 -3.23 -6.65 -19.37
C GLU A 46 -3.62 -6.55 -17.89
N TYR A 47 -4.68 -5.82 -17.56
CA TYR A 47 -5.15 -5.71 -16.18
C TYR A 47 -5.68 -7.04 -15.63
N SER A 48 -6.39 -7.83 -16.45
CA SER A 48 -6.95 -9.11 -16.00
C SER A 48 -5.88 -10.15 -15.62
N ARG A 49 -4.65 -9.99 -16.12
CA ARG A 49 -3.49 -10.86 -15.83
C ARG A 49 -2.68 -10.42 -14.61
N ASP A 50 -2.79 -9.18 -14.15
CA ASP A 50 -2.16 -8.72 -12.90
C ASP A 50 -2.88 -9.37 -11.69
N PRO A 51 -2.21 -10.24 -10.90
CA PRO A 51 -2.84 -10.91 -9.77
C PRO A 51 -3.24 -9.95 -8.63
N GLN A 52 -2.47 -8.87 -8.43
CA GLN A 52 -2.74 -7.88 -7.39
C GLN A 52 -3.91 -6.98 -7.79
N PHE A 53 -3.98 -6.56 -9.05
CA PHE A 53 -5.18 -5.89 -9.57
C PHE A 53 -6.40 -6.79 -9.50
N ARG A 54 -6.29 -8.05 -9.95
CA ARG A 54 -7.37 -9.04 -9.90
C ARG A 54 -7.94 -9.23 -8.50
N ALA A 55 -7.09 -9.44 -7.49
CA ALA A 55 -7.54 -9.59 -6.11
C ALA A 55 -8.28 -8.34 -5.60
N ARG A 56 -7.79 -7.14 -5.93
CA ARG A 56 -8.44 -5.86 -5.58
C ARG A 56 -9.76 -5.67 -6.32
N PHE A 57 -9.82 -5.95 -7.63
CA PHE A 57 -11.05 -5.85 -8.43
C PHE A 57 -12.16 -6.72 -7.88
N LEU A 58 -11.86 -7.97 -7.52
CA LEU A 58 -12.84 -8.88 -6.94
C LEU A 58 -13.36 -8.36 -5.59
N ARG A 59 -12.47 -7.86 -4.72
CA ARG A 59 -12.82 -7.25 -3.42
C ARG A 59 -13.69 -6.00 -3.57
N GLU A 60 -13.31 -5.05 -4.43
CA GLU A 60 -14.06 -3.81 -4.65
C GLU A 60 -15.42 -4.08 -5.31
N ALA A 61 -15.48 -5.02 -6.26
CA ALA A 61 -16.74 -5.48 -6.84
C ALA A 61 -17.66 -6.14 -5.80
N ASP A 62 -17.12 -6.93 -4.87
CA ASP A 62 -17.89 -7.54 -3.79
C ASP A 62 -18.44 -6.48 -2.81
N LEU A 63 -17.64 -5.46 -2.47
CA LEU A 63 -18.10 -4.33 -1.66
C LEU A 63 -19.18 -3.51 -2.38
N ALA A 64 -18.98 -3.18 -3.65
CA ALA A 64 -19.95 -2.46 -4.47
C ALA A 64 -21.28 -3.23 -4.62
N ALA A 65 -21.25 -4.56 -4.71
CA ALA A 65 -22.43 -5.41 -4.74
C ALA A 65 -23.26 -5.39 -3.44
N THR A 66 -22.73 -4.86 -2.33
CA THR A 66 -23.51 -4.64 -1.08
C THR A 66 -24.32 -3.34 -1.07
N LEU A 67 -24.13 -2.47 -2.07
CA LEU A 67 -24.78 -1.16 -2.11
C LEU A 67 -26.15 -1.24 -2.80
N ASP A 68 -27.22 -1.14 -2.01
CA ASP A 68 -28.60 -1.01 -2.49
C ASP A 68 -29.16 0.40 -2.17
N HIS A 69 -29.20 1.27 -3.17
CA HIS A 69 -29.66 2.66 -3.04
C HIS A 69 -30.20 3.19 -4.38
N PRO A 70 -31.31 3.94 -4.41
CA PRO A 70 -31.94 4.40 -5.66
C PRO A 70 -31.07 5.31 -6.54
N ASN A 71 -30.04 5.94 -5.97
CA ASN A 71 -29.07 6.79 -6.69
C ASN A 71 -27.72 6.09 -6.92
N ILE A 72 -27.61 4.75 -6.80
CA ILE A 72 -26.37 3.99 -7.05
C ILE A 72 -26.64 2.97 -8.16
N VAL A 73 -25.73 2.84 -9.13
CA VAL A 73 -25.79 1.80 -10.15
C VAL A 73 -25.58 0.42 -9.49
N THR A 74 -26.60 -0.44 -9.54
CA THR A 74 -26.51 -1.79 -8.94
C THR A 74 -25.50 -2.67 -9.69
N VAL A 75 -24.60 -3.33 -8.95
CA VAL A 75 -23.76 -4.42 -9.48
C VAL A 75 -24.55 -5.73 -9.39
N TYR A 76 -24.64 -6.47 -10.51
CA TYR A 76 -25.42 -7.72 -10.56
C TYR A 76 -24.56 -8.97 -10.43
N SER A 77 -23.40 -9.00 -11.10
CA SER A 77 -22.50 -10.15 -11.11
C SER A 77 -21.12 -9.76 -11.63
N ARG A 78 -20.09 -10.50 -11.22
CA ARG A 78 -18.71 -10.37 -11.69
C ARG A 78 -18.10 -11.74 -11.94
N GLY A 79 -17.08 -11.81 -12.79
CA GLY A 79 -16.39 -13.06 -13.06
C GLY A 79 -15.18 -12.92 -13.97
N GLU A 80 -14.83 -14.02 -14.60
CA GLU A 80 -13.77 -14.15 -15.59
C GLU A 80 -14.34 -14.77 -16.88
N THR A 81 -13.75 -14.46 -18.04
CA THR A 81 -14.04 -15.16 -19.31
C THR A 81 -13.14 -16.39 -19.46
N GLU A 82 -13.46 -17.29 -20.38
CA GLU A 82 -12.61 -18.46 -20.71
C GLU A 82 -11.18 -18.04 -21.14
N ALA A 83 -11.02 -16.84 -21.69
CA ALA A 83 -9.73 -16.26 -22.08
C ALA A 83 -8.98 -15.56 -20.93
N GLY A 84 -9.51 -15.61 -19.71
CA GLY A 84 -8.90 -15.03 -18.52
C GLY A 84 -9.16 -13.52 -18.31
N GLN A 85 -10.16 -12.94 -18.98
CA GLN A 85 -10.49 -11.52 -18.79
C GLN A 85 -11.52 -11.31 -17.69
N LEU A 86 -11.27 -10.38 -16.78
CA LEU A 86 -12.22 -10.02 -15.73
C LEU A 86 -13.37 -9.19 -16.31
N TRP A 87 -14.57 -9.43 -15.80
CA TRP A 87 -15.77 -8.69 -16.20
C TRP A 87 -16.67 -8.40 -15.00
N ILE A 88 -17.45 -7.33 -15.12
CA ILE A 88 -18.51 -6.96 -14.18
C ILE A 88 -19.74 -6.48 -14.95
N SER A 89 -20.89 -7.00 -14.53
CA SER A 89 -22.22 -6.67 -15.03
C SER A 89 -22.94 -5.79 -14.01
N MET A 90 -23.52 -4.69 -14.50
CA MET A 90 -24.19 -3.68 -13.68
C MET A 90 -25.47 -3.19 -14.36
N GLN A 91 -26.29 -2.45 -13.62
CA GLN A 91 -27.50 -1.84 -14.15
C GLN A 91 -27.20 -0.96 -15.37
N TYR A 92 -27.84 -1.26 -16.50
CA TYR A 92 -27.83 -0.37 -17.65
C TYR A 92 -28.77 0.82 -17.41
N VAL A 93 -28.22 2.04 -17.50
CA VAL A 93 -29.00 3.29 -17.47
C VAL A 93 -29.09 3.82 -18.91
N ALA A 94 -30.30 3.84 -19.47
CA ALA A 94 -30.56 4.17 -20.87
C ALA A 94 -30.54 5.68 -21.17
N GLY A 95 -29.49 6.38 -20.72
CA GLY A 95 -29.37 7.83 -20.81
C GLY A 95 -27.95 8.31 -21.09
N THR A 96 -27.57 9.44 -20.51
CA THR A 96 -26.27 10.11 -20.73
C THR A 96 -25.54 10.34 -19.40
N ASP A 97 -24.29 10.82 -19.44
CA ASP A 97 -23.57 11.33 -18.27
C ASP A 97 -23.64 12.87 -18.18
N ALA A 98 -23.49 13.42 -16.98
CA ALA A 98 -23.61 14.85 -16.74
C ALA A 98 -22.50 15.70 -17.41
N ASP A 99 -21.34 15.13 -17.78
CA ASP A 99 -20.28 15.83 -18.50
C ASP A 99 -20.58 15.94 -20.01
N ARG A 100 -21.19 14.90 -20.61
CA ARG A 100 -21.78 14.97 -21.96
C ARG A 100 -22.94 15.97 -22.00
N GLU A 101 -23.83 15.95 -21.02
CA GLU A 101 -24.97 16.87 -20.93
C GLU A 101 -24.53 18.34 -20.77
N LEU A 102 -23.49 18.57 -19.96
CA LEU A 102 -22.83 19.87 -19.83
C LEU A 102 -22.23 20.34 -21.17
N ARG A 103 -21.51 19.46 -21.89
CA ARG A 103 -20.96 19.78 -23.23
C ARG A 103 -22.04 20.04 -24.29
N ALA A 104 -23.21 19.40 -24.17
CA ALA A 104 -24.36 19.65 -25.04
C ALA A 104 -25.04 21.02 -24.76
N GLY A 105 -24.65 21.72 -23.69
CA GLY A 105 -25.17 23.06 -23.34
C GLY A 105 -26.50 23.04 -22.58
N ALA A 106 -26.99 21.87 -22.16
CA ALA A 106 -28.28 21.69 -21.50
C ALA A 106 -28.24 21.84 -19.96
N MET A 107 -27.09 22.21 -19.39
CA MET A 107 -26.88 22.30 -17.95
C MET A 107 -27.24 23.69 -17.41
N THR A 108 -28.28 23.77 -16.57
CA THR A 108 -28.63 25.00 -15.83
C THR A 108 -28.08 24.95 -14.40
N PRO A 109 -27.88 26.08 -13.70
CA PRO A 109 -27.38 26.07 -12.32
C PRO A 109 -28.28 25.28 -11.35
N LYS A 110 -29.61 25.38 -11.51
CA LYS A 110 -30.58 24.61 -10.74
C LYS A 110 -30.45 23.11 -10.98
N ARG A 111 -30.23 22.71 -12.24
CA ARG A 111 -30.00 21.31 -12.65
C ARG A 111 -28.68 20.77 -12.10
N ALA A 112 -27.60 21.55 -12.19
CA ALA A 112 -26.31 21.22 -11.61
C ALA A 112 -26.40 20.95 -10.10
N VAL A 113 -27.09 21.82 -9.34
CA VAL A 113 -27.27 21.62 -7.89
C VAL A 113 -28.20 20.44 -7.58
N HIS A 114 -29.23 20.19 -8.40
CA HIS A 114 -30.04 18.97 -8.26
C HIS A 114 -29.19 17.70 -8.44
N ILE A 115 -28.32 17.66 -9.45
CA ILE A 115 -27.38 16.54 -9.69
C ILE A 115 -26.48 16.32 -8.47
N ILE A 116 -25.88 17.38 -7.95
CA ILE A 116 -25.03 17.31 -6.76
C ILE A 116 -25.83 16.82 -5.52
N ALA A 117 -27.11 17.19 -5.39
CA ALA A 117 -27.96 16.73 -4.29
C ALA A 117 -28.34 15.25 -4.37
N GLU A 118 -28.62 14.70 -5.54
CA GLU A 118 -28.88 13.27 -5.71
C GLU A 118 -27.61 12.42 -5.50
N VAL A 119 -26.47 12.86 -6.06
CA VAL A 119 -25.15 12.23 -5.86
C VAL A 119 -24.75 12.26 -4.37
N ALA A 120 -25.04 13.35 -3.66
CA ALA A 120 -24.77 13.46 -2.23
C ALA A 120 -25.50 12.40 -1.39
N LYS A 121 -26.74 12.01 -1.75
CA LYS A 121 -27.47 10.93 -1.06
C LYS A 121 -26.75 9.59 -1.21
N ALA A 122 -26.28 9.28 -2.43
CA ALA A 122 -25.51 8.07 -2.73
C ALA A 122 -24.19 8.02 -1.95
N LEU A 123 -23.43 9.11 -1.95
CA LEU A 123 -22.17 9.21 -1.22
C LEU A 123 -22.38 9.03 0.29
N ASP A 124 -23.30 9.79 0.91
CA ASP A 124 -23.58 9.67 2.34
C ASP A 124 -24.07 8.25 2.71
N TYR A 125 -24.78 7.55 1.81
CA TYR A 125 -25.21 6.16 2.01
C TYR A 125 -24.04 5.17 2.05
N ALA A 126 -23.06 5.34 1.15
CA ALA A 126 -21.85 4.52 1.09
C ALA A 126 -20.88 4.83 2.24
N HIS A 127 -20.69 6.12 2.55
CA HIS A 127 -19.83 6.59 3.64
C HIS A 127 -20.25 6.03 5.00
N ARG A 128 -21.57 5.93 5.27
CA ARG A 128 -22.11 5.28 6.49
C ARG A 128 -21.80 3.77 6.59
N ARG A 129 -21.32 3.15 5.52
CA ARG A 129 -20.88 1.74 5.46
C ARG A 129 -19.36 1.59 5.36
N GLY A 130 -18.61 2.69 5.48
CA GLY A 130 -17.15 2.70 5.32
C GLY A 130 -16.67 2.56 3.87
N ILE A 131 -17.55 2.72 2.88
CA ILE A 131 -17.20 2.64 1.46
C ILE A 131 -17.01 4.06 0.92
N ILE A 132 -15.84 4.34 0.33
CA ILE A 132 -15.45 5.63 -0.27
C ILE A 132 -15.43 5.43 -1.79
N HIS A 133 -15.95 6.37 -2.57
CA HIS A 133 -16.06 6.23 -4.02
C HIS A 133 -14.71 6.46 -4.73
N ARG A 134 -13.92 7.42 -4.27
CA ARG A 134 -12.55 7.77 -4.73
C ARG A 134 -12.44 8.28 -6.19
N ASP A 135 -13.53 8.39 -6.96
CA ASP A 135 -13.55 8.89 -8.36
C ASP A 135 -14.84 9.66 -8.67
N VAL A 136 -15.22 10.60 -7.81
CA VAL A 136 -16.44 11.41 -7.97
C VAL A 136 -16.22 12.50 -9.02
N LYS A 137 -16.88 12.38 -10.17
CA LYS A 137 -16.81 13.34 -11.28
C LYS A 137 -18.06 13.29 -12.16
N PRO A 138 -18.40 14.34 -12.93
CA PRO A 138 -19.64 14.38 -13.72
C PRO A 138 -19.80 13.28 -14.78
N ALA A 139 -18.71 12.69 -15.27
CA ALA A 139 -18.75 11.53 -16.19
C ALA A 139 -19.28 10.24 -15.53
N ASN A 140 -19.27 10.17 -14.19
CA ASN A 140 -19.80 9.03 -13.42
C ASN A 140 -21.22 9.32 -12.88
N PHE A 141 -21.83 10.46 -13.22
CA PHE A 141 -23.19 10.84 -12.84
C PHE A 141 -24.13 10.56 -14.03
N LEU A 142 -24.78 9.41 -14.02
CA LEU A 142 -25.67 8.98 -15.11
C LEU A 142 -27.08 9.58 -14.92
N LEU A 143 -27.63 10.14 -15.98
CA LEU A 143 -28.92 10.80 -16.04
C LEU A 143 -29.89 9.96 -16.88
N ALA A 144 -30.93 9.42 -16.26
CA ALA A 144 -32.00 8.71 -16.96
C ALA A 144 -32.92 9.68 -17.73
N PRO A 145 -33.43 9.33 -18.92
CA PRO A 145 -34.10 10.28 -19.80
C PRO A 145 -35.52 10.68 -19.36
N ASP A 146 -36.29 9.79 -18.73
CA ASP A 146 -37.73 9.97 -18.54
C ASP A 146 -38.10 10.75 -17.27
N ASP A 147 -37.36 10.52 -16.18
CA ASP A 147 -37.64 11.03 -14.83
C ASP A 147 -36.45 11.79 -14.23
N GLU A 148 -35.43 12.06 -15.04
CA GLU A 148 -34.15 12.65 -14.66
C GLU A 148 -33.47 11.96 -13.46
N ARG A 149 -33.77 10.68 -13.17
CA ARG A 149 -33.12 9.97 -12.06
C ARG A 149 -31.62 9.89 -12.27
N ILE A 150 -30.92 10.13 -11.17
CA ILE A 150 -29.48 10.32 -11.14
C ILE A 150 -28.85 9.15 -10.42
N PHE A 151 -27.97 8.44 -11.13
CA PHE A 151 -27.26 7.28 -10.63
C PHE A 151 -25.76 7.56 -10.59
N LEU A 152 -25.14 7.28 -9.45
CA LEU A 152 -23.70 7.31 -9.27
C LEU A 152 -23.11 5.94 -9.70
N ALA A 153 -22.26 5.97 -10.71
CA ALA A 153 -21.65 4.80 -11.35
C ALA A 153 -20.16 4.65 -10.98
N ASP A 154 -19.59 3.46 -11.24
CA ASP A 154 -18.15 3.18 -11.07
C ASP A 154 -17.61 3.37 -9.62
N PHE A 155 -18.42 3.04 -8.61
CA PHE A 155 -17.98 2.90 -7.21
C PHE A 155 -16.77 1.99 -7.05
N GLY A 156 -15.59 2.54 -6.74
CA GLY A 156 -14.40 1.81 -6.27
C GLY A 156 -13.72 0.85 -7.27
N ILE A 157 -14.44 0.30 -8.25
CA ILE A 157 -13.94 -0.67 -9.24
C ILE A 157 -12.80 -0.06 -10.08
N ALA A 158 -12.89 1.25 -10.36
CA ALA A 158 -11.83 2.02 -11.01
C ALA A 158 -10.65 2.41 -10.08
N ARG A 159 -10.72 2.07 -8.78
CA ARG A 159 -9.65 2.26 -7.78
C ARG A 159 -9.33 1.01 -6.94
N ALA A 160 -9.74 -0.18 -7.42
CA ALA A 160 -8.97 -1.43 -7.24
C ALA A 160 -7.50 -1.31 -7.72
N PHE A 161 -7.20 -0.24 -8.44
CA PHE A 161 -5.88 0.17 -8.89
C PHE A 161 -5.09 0.98 -7.83
N ASP A 162 -5.71 1.39 -6.71
CA ASP A 162 -5.41 2.73 -6.16
C ASP A 162 -5.41 2.86 -4.62
N GLU A 163 -4.66 1.96 -3.98
CA GLU A 163 -4.03 2.21 -2.67
C GLU A 163 -2.51 2.39 -2.83
N SER A 164 -2.07 2.60 -4.09
CA SER A 164 -0.68 2.66 -4.51
C SER A 164 -0.47 3.43 -5.84
N ALA A 165 -1.49 4.13 -6.38
CA ALA A 165 -1.43 4.70 -7.73
C ALA A 165 -1.64 6.22 -7.76
N HIS A 166 -0.60 6.95 -7.35
CA HIS A 166 -0.43 8.30 -7.89
C HIS A 166 -0.19 8.20 -9.41
N LEU A 167 -1.15 8.75 -10.16
CA LEU A 167 -0.94 9.58 -11.37
C LEU A 167 0.55 9.62 -11.81
N THR A 168 1.03 9.04 -12.92
CA THR A 168 0.52 9.19 -14.30
C THR A 168 1.12 8.15 -15.29
N ALA A 169 0.31 7.25 -15.85
CA ALA A 169 0.65 6.46 -17.05
C ALA A 169 -0.65 5.85 -17.62
N THR A 170 -0.75 5.79 -18.95
CA THR A 170 -1.99 5.75 -19.76
C THR A 170 -2.75 7.09 -19.76
N GLY A 171 -3.15 7.53 -20.96
CA GLY A 171 -3.75 8.84 -21.23
C GLY A 171 -5.17 9.06 -20.69
N MET A 172 -5.66 8.19 -19.80
CA MET A 172 -6.97 8.31 -19.15
C MET A 172 -6.87 8.57 -17.64
N VAL A 173 -5.74 8.23 -17.01
CA VAL A 173 -5.41 8.69 -15.64
C VAL A 173 -5.19 10.22 -15.63
N MET A 174 -4.96 10.82 -16.79
CA MET A 174 -4.88 12.27 -17.02
C MET A 174 -6.19 13.03 -16.70
N ALA A 175 -7.35 12.36 -16.62
CA ALA A 175 -8.65 13.03 -16.45
C ALA A 175 -9.09 13.22 -14.98
N SER A 176 -8.66 12.35 -14.05
CA SER A 176 -9.13 12.42 -12.64
C SER A 176 -8.36 13.43 -11.77
N ILE A 177 -7.23 14.00 -12.25
CA ILE A 177 -6.48 15.06 -11.53
C ILE A 177 -7.37 16.27 -11.25
N ALA A 178 -8.22 16.64 -12.21
CA ALA A 178 -9.13 17.80 -12.13
C ALA A 178 -10.18 17.74 -11.00
N TYR A 179 -10.31 16.58 -10.34
CA TYR A 179 -11.24 16.32 -9.24
C TYR A 179 -10.54 15.74 -8.01
N ALA A 180 -9.22 15.49 -8.06
CA ALA A 180 -8.48 14.82 -7.01
C ALA A 180 -8.30 15.72 -5.77
N SER A 181 -8.55 15.18 -4.59
CA SER A 181 -8.31 15.89 -3.33
C SER A 181 -6.81 15.94 -2.99
N PRO A 182 -6.36 16.91 -2.17
CA PRO A 182 -4.95 17.06 -1.80
C PRO A 182 -4.33 15.78 -1.24
N GLU A 183 -5.03 15.12 -0.31
CA GLU A 183 -4.58 13.87 0.30
C GLU A 183 -4.47 12.72 -0.72
N ALA A 184 -5.35 12.67 -1.73
CA ALA A 184 -5.27 11.71 -2.83
C ALA A 184 -4.15 12.02 -3.83
N LEU A 185 -3.63 13.25 -3.84
CA LEU A 185 -2.46 13.65 -4.63
C LEU A 185 -1.13 13.41 -3.90
N THR A 186 -1.11 13.48 -2.57
CA THR A 186 0.11 13.29 -1.75
C THR A 186 0.29 11.88 -1.19
N GLY A 187 -0.74 11.03 -1.22
CA GLY A 187 -0.68 9.69 -0.63
C GLY A 187 -0.86 9.67 0.88
N MET A 188 -1.59 10.65 1.42
CA MET A 188 -2.03 10.63 2.81
C MET A 188 -3.30 9.77 2.95
N ASP A 189 -3.64 9.37 4.19
CA ASP A 189 -4.84 8.59 4.47
C ASP A 189 -6.11 9.25 3.90
N ILE A 190 -6.80 8.50 3.02
CA ILE A 190 -8.01 8.96 2.33
C ILE A 190 -9.25 8.50 3.11
N ASP A 191 -10.01 9.45 3.66
CA ASP A 191 -11.35 9.22 4.18
C ASP A 191 -12.46 9.76 3.26
N HIS A 192 -13.71 9.67 3.71
CA HIS A 192 -14.88 10.06 2.94
C HIS A 192 -14.92 11.55 2.52
N ARG A 193 -14.11 12.41 3.17
CA ARG A 193 -14.02 13.84 2.87
C ARG A 193 -13.24 14.13 1.58
N ALA A 194 -12.55 13.14 1.03
CA ALA A 194 -11.99 13.20 -0.33
C ALA A 194 -13.12 13.26 -1.38
N ASP A 195 -14.14 12.40 -1.27
CA ASP A 195 -15.31 12.43 -2.16
C ASP A 195 -16.06 13.77 -2.09
N ILE A 196 -16.09 14.41 -0.92
CA ILE A 196 -16.70 15.74 -0.71
C ILE A 196 -15.93 16.83 -1.46
N TYR A 197 -14.59 16.77 -1.47
CA TYR A 197 -13.75 17.68 -2.26
C TYR A 197 -14.00 17.49 -3.76
N SER A 198 -14.01 16.24 -4.23
CA SER A 198 -14.27 15.88 -5.63
C SER A 198 -15.70 16.26 -6.07
N LEU A 199 -16.68 16.19 -5.17
CA LEU A 199 -18.04 16.71 -5.39
C LEU A 199 -18.06 18.24 -5.50
N GLY A 200 -17.23 18.95 -4.71
CA GLY A 200 -17.00 20.39 -4.85
C GLY A 200 -16.40 20.77 -6.22
N CYS A 201 -15.38 20.04 -6.68
CA CYS A 201 -14.83 20.19 -8.03
C CYS A 201 -15.89 19.93 -9.11
N SER A 202 -16.76 18.92 -8.90
CA SER A 202 -17.87 18.59 -9.80
C SER A 202 -18.92 19.70 -9.86
N LEU A 203 -19.27 20.30 -8.73
CA LEU A 203 -20.17 21.46 -8.66
C LEU A 203 -19.61 22.66 -9.44
N PHE A 204 -18.33 23.00 -9.22
CA PHE A 204 -17.65 24.05 -10.00
C PHE A 204 -17.71 23.76 -11.50
N ARG A 205 -17.37 22.52 -11.91
CA ARG A 205 -17.40 22.10 -13.33
C ARG A 205 -18.79 22.27 -13.97
N LEU A 206 -19.83 21.79 -13.31
CA LEU A 206 -21.21 21.84 -13.81
C LEU A 206 -21.76 23.28 -13.91
N LEU A 207 -21.25 24.20 -13.09
CA LEU A 207 -21.64 25.63 -13.12
C LEU A 207 -20.81 26.46 -14.11
N ALA A 208 -19.48 26.30 -14.10
CA ALA A 208 -18.56 27.10 -14.91
C ALA A 208 -18.36 26.59 -16.34
N ASN A 209 -18.76 25.34 -16.64
CA ASN A 209 -18.32 24.59 -17.82
C ASN A 209 -16.78 24.59 -18.01
N ASN A 210 -16.03 24.62 -16.91
CA ASN A 210 -14.58 24.53 -16.90
C ASN A 210 -14.12 23.74 -15.66
N ASN A 211 -13.02 22.99 -15.74
CA ASN A 211 -12.49 22.31 -14.56
C ASN A 211 -11.86 23.34 -13.61
N PRO A 212 -11.84 23.09 -12.29
CA PRO A 212 -11.00 23.86 -11.38
C PRO A 212 -9.54 23.85 -11.86
N TYR A 213 -8.85 24.99 -11.71
CA TYR A 213 -7.43 25.16 -12.06
C TYR A 213 -7.05 24.83 -13.52
N ALA A 214 -8.03 24.81 -14.45
CA ALA A 214 -7.76 24.60 -15.87
C ALA A 214 -6.93 25.75 -16.49
N GLY A 215 -6.21 25.44 -17.57
CA GLY A 215 -5.46 26.44 -18.36
C GLY A 215 -4.13 26.91 -17.76
N ARG A 216 -3.65 26.28 -16.67
CA ARG A 216 -2.34 26.60 -16.05
C ARG A 216 -1.17 26.22 -16.97
N SER A 217 -0.21 27.13 -17.13
CA SER A 217 1.08 26.86 -17.79
C SER A 217 1.84 25.77 -17.03
N GLY A 218 2.07 24.61 -17.66
CA GLY A 218 2.57 23.39 -17.01
C GLY A 218 1.58 22.23 -16.98
N GLY A 219 0.35 22.44 -17.47
CA GLY A 219 -0.61 21.36 -17.71
C GLY A 219 -1.02 20.63 -16.43
N LEU A 220 -1.01 19.29 -16.48
CA LEU A 220 -1.48 18.44 -15.38
C LEU A 220 -0.65 18.57 -14.10
N ALA A 221 0.66 18.75 -14.20
CA ALA A 221 1.53 18.94 -13.03
C ALA A 221 1.20 20.25 -12.31
N ALA A 222 0.94 21.32 -13.07
CA ALA A 222 0.50 22.59 -12.50
C ALA A 222 -0.91 22.51 -11.90
N MET A 223 -1.83 21.77 -12.53
CA MET A 223 -3.17 21.51 -11.98
C MET A 223 -3.10 20.72 -10.66
N ALA A 224 -2.26 19.69 -10.57
CA ALA A 224 -2.04 18.94 -9.33
C ALA A 224 -1.45 19.83 -8.23
N ALA A 225 -0.41 20.61 -8.54
CA ALA A 225 0.18 21.58 -7.60
C ALA A 225 -0.85 22.63 -7.11
N ALA A 226 -1.76 23.07 -7.98
CA ALA A 226 -2.84 23.98 -7.64
C ALA A 226 -3.89 23.33 -6.71
N HIS A 227 -4.28 22.07 -6.97
CA HIS A 227 -5.11 21.31 -6.04
C HIS A 227 -4.45 21.14 -4.67
N LEU A 228 -3.12 21.04 -4.58
CA LEU A 228 -2.38 21.01 -3.31
C LEU A 228 -2.33 22.36 -2.58
N SER A 229 -2.09 23.47 -3.29
CA SER A 229 -1.60 24.71 -2.67
C SER A 229 -2.37 26.00 -2.99
N GLU A 230 -3.05 26.09 -4.13
CA GLU A 230 -3.76 27.32 -4.53
C GLU A 230 -5.15 27.42 -3.90
N PRO A 231 -5.66 28.62 -3.55
CA PRO A 231 -7.03 28.77 -3.07
C PRO A 231 -8.06 28.25 -4.10
N PRO A 232 -9.22 27.74 -3.70
CA PRO A 232 -10.27 27.34 -4.63
C PRO A 232 -10.69 28.48 -5.57
N PRO A 233 -10.88 28.21 -6.88
CA PRO A 233 -11.34 29.22 -7.82
C PRO A 233 -12.79 29.61 -7.55
N LYS A 234 -13.11 30.90 -7.75
CA LYS A 234 -14.49 31.39 -7.68
C LYS A 234 -15.24 31.05 -8.96
N VAL A 235 -16.49 30.64 -8.82
CA VAL A 235 -17.36 30.37 -9.98
C VAL A 235 -17.84 31.69 -10.60
N THR A 236 -17.99 32.74 -9.78
CA THR A 236 -18.40 34.08 -10.25
C THR A 236 -17.37 34.77 -11.15
N ASP A 237 -16.08 34.44 -11.03
CA ASP A 237 -15.03 34.94 -11.94
C ASP A 237 -15.27 34.51 -13.41
N LEU A 238 -15.97 33.38 -13.62
CA LEU A 238 -16.32 32.83 -14.93
C LEU A 238 -17.80 33.03 -15.29
N ARG A 239 -18.67 33.14 -14.27
CA ARG A 239 -20.13 33.26 -14.40
C ARG A 239 -20.66 34.35 -13.44
N PRO A 240 -20.45 35.65 -13.73
CA PRO A 240 -20.78 36.74 -12.82
C PRO A 240 -22.27 36.90 -12.48
N GLU A 241 -23.15 36.23 -13.24
CA GLU A 241 -24.58 36.17 -12.97
C GLU A 241 -24.98 35.16 -11.89
N LEU A 242 -24.03 34.32 -11.43
CA LEU A 242 -24.29 33.37 -10.35
C LEU A 242 -24.25 34.04 -8.96
N PRO A 243 -24.99 33.50 -7.98
CA PRO A 243 -24.92 33.94 -6.59
C PRO A 243 -23.51 33.85 -6.01
N ALA A 244 -23.00 34.95 -5.46
CA ALA A 244 -21.68 34.99 -4.79
C ALA A 244 -21.55 33.98 -3.64
N ALA A 245 -22.67 33.61 -2.99
CA ALA A 245 -22.70 32.57 -1.95
C ALA A 245 -22.23 31.19 -2.47
N LEU A 246 -22.29 30.91 -3.78
CA LEU A 246 -21.74 29.66 -4.34
C LEU A 246 -20.21 29.62 -4.27
N ASP A 247 -19.52 30.76 -4.29
CA ASP A 247 -18.06 30.81 -4.14
C ASP A 247 -17.66 30.29 -2.74
N ASP A 248 -18.37 30.70 -1.69
CA ASP A 248 -18.12 30.25 -0.31
C ASP A 248 -18.41 28.75 -0.13
N VAL A 249 -19.47 28.24 -0.78
CA VAL A 249 -19.81 26.81 -0.79
C VAL A 249 -18.70 25.99 -1.46
N ILE A 250 -18.24 26.42 -2.64
CA ILE A 250 -17.17 25.74 -3.38
C ILE A 250 -15.85 25.84 -2.61
N ALA A 251 -15.52 27.02 -2.06
CA ALA A 251 -14.31 27.23 -1.27
C ALA A 251 -14.27 26.35 -0.01
N LYS A 252 -15.40 26.18 0.68
CA LYS A 252 -15.49 25.26 1.82
C LYS A 252 -15.40 23.79 1.38
N ALA A 253 -16.09 23.39 0.31
CA ALA A 253 -15.99 22.02 -0.21
C ALA A 253 -14.55 21.65 -0.63
N MET A 254 -13.85 22.59 -1.27
CA MET A 254 -12.49 22.43 -1.77
C MET A 254 -11.40 22.92 -0.79
N ALA A 255 -11.72 23.06 0.49
CA ALA A 255 -10.73 23.42 1.51
C ALA A 255 -9.61 22.36 1.57
N LYS A 256 -8.35 22.80 1.69
CA LYS A 256 -7.20 21.89 1.62
C LYS A 256 -7.21 20.89 2.78
N GLU A 257 -7.35 21.40 4.00
CA GLU A 257 -7.54 20.59 5.20
C GLU A 257 -8.90 19.85 5.18
N PRO A 258 -8.94 18.51 5.24
CA PRO A 258 -10.20 17.75 5.28
C PRO A 258 -11.14 18.15 6.43
N ALA A 259 -10.58 18.57 7.57
CA ALA A 259 -11.34 19.04 8.72
C ALA A 259 -12.06 20.39 8.49
N ALA A 260 -11.62 21.20 7.52
CA ALA A 260 -12.26 22.47 7.18
C ALA A 260 -13.43 22.32 6.17
N ARG A 261 -13.59 21.12 5.57
CA ARG A 261 -14.64 20.82 4.59
C ARG A 261 -16.00 20.61 5.26
N TYR A 262 -17.05 20.47 4.45
CA TYR A 262 -18.27 19.79 4.89
C TYR A 262 -17.94 18.36 5.35
N GLN A 263 -18.64 17.86 6.37
CA GLN A 263 -18.36 16.53 6.94
C GLN A 263 -19.30 15.46 6.36
N LYS A 264 -20.31 15.87 5.59
CA LYS A 264 -21.20 15.02 4.78
C LYS A 264 -21.42 15.65 3.40
N ALA A 265 -21.68 14.82 2.39
CA ALA A 265 -22.00 15.30 1.05
C ALA A 265 -23.35 16.05 1.02
N SER A 266 -24.33 15.63 1.84
CA SER A 266 -25.63 16.33 1.95
C SER A 266 -25.52 17.76 2.51
N GLU A 267 -24.53 18.05 3.35
CA GLU A 267 -24.29 19.40 3.88
C GLU A 267 -23.81 20.36 2.77
N LEU A 268 -22.93 19.89 1.88
CA LEU A 268 -22.49 20.61 0.69
C LEU A 268 -23.68 20.89 -0.23
N ALA A 269 -24.47 19.86 -0.55
CA ALA A 269 -25.63 19.97 -1.43
C ALA A 269 -26.70 20.94 -0.88
N ALA A 270 -26.99 20.87 0.42
CA ALA A 270 -27.93 21.78 1.07
C ALA A 270 -27.45 23.24 1.02
N ALA A 271 -26.16 23.48 1.24
CA ALA A 271 -25.58 24.82 1.14
C ALA A 271 -25.61 25.36 -0.30
N ALA A 272 -25.34 24.51 -1.30
CA ALA A 272 -25.44 24.88 -2.71
C ALA A 272 -26.88 25.22 -3.15
N ALA A 273 -27.88 24.50 -2.60
CA ALA A 273 -29.30 24.79 -2.84
C ALA A 273 -29.71 26.14 -2.23
N GLN A 274 -29.36 26.38 -0.96
CA GLN A 274 -29.63 27.65 -0.26
C GLN A 274 -29.00 28.85 -0.99
N ALA A 275 -27.74 28.72 -1.43
CA ALA A 275 -27.05 29.75 -2.20
C ALA A 275 -27.75 30.14 -3.51
N LEU A 276 -28.43 29.19 -4.18
CA LEU A 276 -29.28 29.48 -5.35
C LEU A 276 -30.62 30.12 -4.97
N GLU A 277 -31.26 29.66 -3.89
CA GLU A 277 -32.58 30.12 -3.47
C GLU A 277 -32.54 31.56 -2.94
N ASP A 278 -31.55 31.92 -2.11
CA ASP A 278 -31.43 33.27 -1.51
C ASP A 278 -31.31 34.39 -2.55
N SER A 279 -30.79 34.10 -3.74
CA SER A 279 -30.73 35.10 -4.83
C SER A 279 -32.05 35.32 -5.55
N THR A 280 -33.02 34.41 -5.42
CA THR A 280 -34.39 34.63 -5.92
C THR A 280 -35.23 35.51 -4.98
N ALA A 281 -34.79 35.71 -3.74
CA ALA A 281 -35.43 36.62 -2.79
C ALA A 281 -35.17 38.11 -3.10
N VAL A 282 -34.13 38.43 -3.88
CA VAL A 282 -33.75 39.80 -4.25
C VAL A 282 -34.32 40.19 -5.62
N ILE A 283 -35.65 40.13 -5.75
CA ILE A 283 -36.33 41.00 -6.72
C ILE A 283 -36.51 42.36 -6.04
N PRO A 284 -35.84 43.44 -6.50
CA PRO A 284 -36.16 44.77 -6.04
C PRO A 284 -37.59 45.09 -6.49
N ARG A 285 -38.55 45.04 -5.55
CA ARG A 285 -39.90 45.56 -5.80
C ARG A 285 -39.77 47.02 -6.22
N SER A 286 -40.15 47.32 -7.46
CA SER A 286 -40.17 48.69 -7.97
C SER A 286 -40.88 49.60 -6.97
N PRO A 287 -40.33 50.78 -6.64
CA PRO A 287 -40.86 51.64 -5.59
C PRO A 287 -42.24 52.18 -6.01
N GLN A 288 -43.30 51.53 -5.54
CA GLN A 288 -44.66 52.02 -5.71
C GLN A 288 -44.79 53.37 -4.96
N PRO A 289 -45.24 54.45 -5.62
CA PRO A 289 -45.22 55.78 -5.01
C PRO A 289 -46.18 55.86 -3.82
N ARG A 290 -45.67 56.42 -2.71
CA ARG A 290 -46.45 56.61 -1.47
C ARG A 290 -47.54 57.67 -1.68
N PRO A 291 -48.78 57.42 -1.23
CA PRO A 291 -49.68 58.47 -0.76
C PRO A 291 -49.21 58.98 0.62
N ALA A 292 -49.41 60.27 0.90
CA ALA A 292 -48.96 60.90 2.13
C ALA A 292 -49.98 60.79 3.28
N THR A 293 -49.47 60.55 4.50
CA THR A 293 -49.94 61.06 5.81
C THR A 293 -51.43 61.32 6.07
N SER A 294 -52.02 60.68 7.10
CA SER A 294 -52.22 61.31 8.43
C SER A 294 -53.01 60.50 9.48
N GLN A 295 -52.36 60.26 10.64
CA GLN A 295 -52.80 60.38 12.04
C GLN A 295 -54.13 59.81 12.63
N THR A 296 -54.03 59.39 13.91
CA THR A 296 -55.09 59.10 14.93
C THR A 296 -55.97 57.85 14.68
N GLY A 297 -56.43 57.06 15.68
CA GLY A 297 -56.31 57.09 17.15
C GLY A 297 -56.63 55.69 17.77
N PRO A 298 -56.77 55.52 19.10
CA PRO A 298 -56.64 54.20 19.77
C PRO A 298 -57.96 53.55 20.27
N THR A 299 -58.11 52.21 20.19
CA THR A 299 -59.00 51.42 21.08
C THR A 299 -58.80 49.89 21.10
N ARG A 300 -58.67 49.33 22.31
CA ARG A 300 -59.12 48.02 22.91
C ARG A 300 -58.94 46.62 22.24
N PRO A 301 -58.89 45.52 23.04
CA PRO A 301 -58.65 44.13 22.59
C PRO A 301 -59.87 43.17 22.66
N HIS A 302 -59.65 41.92 22.23
CA HIS A 302 -60.45 40.66 22.36
C HIS A 302 -61.55 40.39 21.29
N PRO A 303 -62.00 39.12 21.08
CA PRO A 303 -61.41 37.80 21.41
C PRO A 303 -61.36 36.79 20.23
N ARG A 304 -60.84 35.57 20.50
CA ARG A 304 -60.97 34.35 19.66
C ARG A 304 -62.45 33.94 19.44
N PRO A 305 -62.70 33.10 18.42
CA PRO A 305 -63.38 31.83 18.65
C PRO A 305 -62.48 30.62 18.34
N ALA A 306 -62.79 29.46 18.94
CA ALA A 306 -62.14 28.18 18.70
C ALA A 306 -63.19 27.09 18.45
N SER A 307 -62.82 26.02 17.72
CA SER A 307 -63.47 24.67 17.66
C SER A 307 -62.74 23.81 16.59
N PRO A 308 -62.87 22.47 16.56
CA PRO A 308 -62.62 21.53 17.66
C PRO A 308 -61.81 20.26 17.21
N PRO A 309 -61.16 19.51 18.12
CA PRO A 309 -60.68 18.14 17.88
C PRO A 309 -61.72 17.09 18.32
N PRO A 310 -61.85 15.91 17.66
CA PRO A 310 -61.39 14.63 18.27
C PRO A 310 -61.09 13.52 17.22
N PRO A 311 -60.88 12.23 17.60
CA PRO A 311 -60.51 11.65 18.90
C PRO A 311 -59.17 10.88 18.89
N ALA A 312 -58.60 10.67 20.08
CA ALA A 312 -57.55 9.68 20.30
C ALA A 312 -58.16 8.31 20.64
N PHE A 313 -57.55 7.23 20.16
CA PHE A 313 -57.75 5.88 20.72
C PHE A 313 -56.48 5.44 21.44
N HIS A 314 -56.60 5.18 22.74
CA HIS A 314 -55.56 4.53 23.52
C HIS A 314 -55.50 3.03 23.18
N ARG A 315 -54.29 2.49 23.03
CA ARG A 315 -53.87 1.38 23.90
C ARG A 315 -52.37 1.20 23.93
N GLU A 316 -51.82 1.18 25.14
CA GLU A 316 -50.56 0.51 25.43
C GLU A 316 -50.74 -1.00 25.19
N ALA A 317 -49.69 -1.63 24.68
CA ALA A 317 -49.50 -3.08 24.74
C ALA A 317 -48.01 -3.35 24.97
N SER A 318 -47.65 -3.55 26.24
CA SER A 318 -46.31 -4.00 26.63
C SER A 318 -46.04 -5.39 26.05
N TYR A 319 -44.85 -5.61 25.50
CA TYR A 319 -44.38 -6.97 25.23
C TYR A 319 -43.87 -7.60 26.53
N PRO A 320 -44.32 -8.82 26.91
CA PRO A 320 -44.09 -9.35 28.24
C PRO A 320 -42.74 -10.05 28.40
N THR A 321 -42.11 -9.83 29.55
CA THR A 321 -41.21 -10.83 30.16
C THR A 321 -42.07 -11.94 30.79
N GLY A 322 -41.72 -13.21 30.55
CA GLY A 322 -42.56 -14.32 30.98
C GLY A 322 -41.90 -15.69 30.87
N PHE A 323 -41.45 -16.18 32.03
CA PHE A 323 -40.97 -17.54 32.29
C PHE A 323 -41.84 -18.65 31.68
N PHE A 324 -41.19 -19.75 31.29
CA PHE A 324 -41.81 -21.08 31.32
C PHE A 324 -41.05 -22.00 32.29
N SER A 325 -41.79 -22.56 33.26
CA SER A 325 -41.40 -23.71 34.07
C SER A 325 -42.38 -24.85 33.77
N GLY A 326 -41.92 -26.10 33.82
CA GLY A 326 -42.73 -27.28 33.44
C GLY A 326 -43.75 -27.71 34.50
N PRO A 327 -44.34 -28.92 34.35
CA PRO A 327 -44.28 -29.85 35.49
C PRO A 327 -44.10 -31.35 35.16
N GLN A 328 -43.15 -31.97 35.88
CA GLN A 328 -43.14 -33.29 36.56
C GLN A 328 -43.80 -34.58 36.01
N GLY A 329 -42.95 -35.62 35.87
CA GLY A 329 -43.01 -36.90 36.64
C GLY A 329 -44.01 -38.01 36.24
N PRO A 330 -43.97 -39.22 36.86
CA PRO A 330 -43.16 -39.64 38.04
C PRO A 330 -42.49 -41.06 38.00
N ALA A 331 -41.74 -41.40 39.07
CA ALA A 331 -41.30 -42.73 39.58
C ALA A 331 -40.35 -43.61 38.70
N GLY A 332 -39.30 -44.28 39.21
CA GLY A 332 -38.63 -44.45 40.53
C GLY A 332 -37.25 -45.13 40.30
N SER A 333 -36.45 -45.66 41.26
CA SER A 333 -36.43 -45.71 42.74
C SER A 333 -35.00 -46.13 43.22
N GLY A 334 -34.67 -46.04 44.54
CA GLY A 334 -33.35 -46.40 45.10
C GLY A 334 -33.21 -47.85 45.65
N PRO A 335 -32.27 -48.19 46.58
CA PRO A 335 -31.39 -47.29 47.36
C PRO A 335 -29.91 -47.73 47.65
N ALA A 336 -29.22 -46.83 48.37
CA ALA A 336 -27.90 -46.79 49.06
C ALA A 336 -27.23 -48.05 49.70
N HIS A 337 -25.88 -48.00 49.88
CA HIS A 337 -25.16 -48.00 51.20
C HIS A 337 -23.60 -48.00 51.11
N MET A 338 -22.90 -47.84 52.25
CA MET A 338 -21.44 -47.62 52.42
C MET A 338 -20.81 -48.64 53.46
N PRO A 339 -19.57 -48.48 53.99
CA PRO A 339 -18.37 -49.36 53.90
C PRO A 339 -18.19 -50.28 55.17
N PRO A 340 -16.98 -50.68 55.71
CA PRO A 340 -15.57 -50.86 55.23
C PRO A 340 -14.92 -52.25 55.62
N GLY A 341 -13.61 -52.51 55.37
CA GLY A 341 -12.86 -53.65 56.00
C GLY A 341 -11.40 -53.95 55.51
N PRO A 342 -10.39 -54.29 56.37
CA PRO A 342 -8.95 -54.52 56.01
C PRO A 342 -8.35 -55.91 56.46
N PRO A 343 -7.03 -56.12 56.79
CA PRO A 343 -5.92 -56.58 55.92
C PRO A 343 -5.29 -57.99 56.25
N PRO A 344 -3.95 -58.20 56.41
CA PRO A 344 -2.94 -58.85 55.53
C PRO A 344 -2.37 -60.19 56.15
N PRO A 345 -1.09 -60.68 56.04
CA PRO A 345 0.12 -60.42 55.19
C PRO A 345 0.86 -61.69 54.66
N GLY A 346 2.09 -61.57 54.07
CA GLY A 346 3.08 -62.68 53.97
C GLY A 346 4.32 -62.47 53.06
N GLY A 347 5.54 -62.48 53.62
CA GLY A 347 6.84 -62.65 52.90
C GLY A 347 7.56 -63.95 53.35
N PRO A 348 8.91 -64.11 53.32
CA PRO A 348 10.01 -63.24 52.84
C PRO A 348 11.20 -64.02 52.14
N MET A 349 12.43 -63.46 52.14
CA MET A 349 13.78 -64.07 51.96
C MET A 349 14.40 -64.14 50.53
N ILE A 350 15.49 -63.41 50.22
CA ILE A 350 16.95 -63.61 50.49
C ILE A 350 17.64 -64.65 49.57
N GLY A 351 18.73 -64.25 48.90
CA GLY A 351 19.75 -65.19 48.39
C GLY A 351 20.59 -64.72 47.18
N SER A 352 21.84 -64.32 47.40
CA SER A 352 22.89 -64.21 46.36
C SER A 352 23.92 -65.38 46.50
N PRO A 353 25.06 -65.41 45.77
CA PRO A 353 25.38 -66.37 44.70
C PRO A 353 26.37 -67.50 45.11
N PRO A 354 26.64 -68.47 44.19
CA PRO A 354 28.03 -68.78 43.82
C PRO A 354 28.23 -69.00 42.29
N ARG A 355 29.37 -68.67 41.64
CA ARG A 355 30.79 -69.13 41.75
C ARG A 355 31.06 -70.56 41.20
N GLY A 356 31.85 -70.65 40.11
CA GLY A 356 32.50 -71.90 39.62
C GLY A 356 32.71 -71.90 38.09
N LYS A 357 33.89 -71.54 37.55
CA LYS A 357 35.06 -72.40 37.23
C LYS A 357 34.76 -73.54 36.22
N GLY A 358 35.44 -73.70 35.07
CA GLY A 358 36.45 -72.88 34.38
C GLY A 358 37.56 -73.70 33.68
N ARG A 359 38.25 -73.09 32.70
CA ARG A 359 39.41 -73.62 31.90
C ARG A 359 39.04 -74.72 30.89
N GLU A 360 39.67 -74.84 29.72
CA GLU A 360 41.05 -74.53 29.27
C GLU A 360 41.10 -73.48 28.13
N ARG A 361 42.02 -72.48 28.05
CA ARG A 361 43.47 -72.53 27.66
C ARG A 361 43.69 -73.11 26.25
N LEU A 362 44.53 -72.55 25.35
CA LEU A 362 45.25 -71.26 25.25
C LEU A 362 45.77 -71.11 23.80
N ARG A 363 46.30 -69.92 23.44
CA ARG A 363 46.84 -69.47 22.12
C ARG A 363 45.72 -68.86 21.25
N GLN A 364 45.85 -67.66 20.65
CA GLN A 364 47.05 -66.85 20.37
C GLN A 364 46.85 -65.37 20.75
N LEU A 365 47.86 -64.74 21.35
CA LEU A 365 47.89 -63.28 21.59
C LEU A 365 48.59 -62.57 20.43
N ALA A 366 47.86 -61.72 19.71
CA ALA A 366 48.41 -60.69 18.80
C ALA A 366 47.42 -59.53 18.58
N PHE A 367 46.11 -59.80 18.59
CA PHE A 367 45.07 -58.79 18.28
C PHE A 367 44.65 -57.80 19.41
N PRO A 368 44.65 -58.11 20.72
CA PRO A 368 44.01 -57.21 21.69
C PRO A 368 44.81 -55.93 21.97
N ALA A 369 46.14 -55.94 21.78
CA ALA A 369 46.97 -54.75 21.96
C ALA A 369 46.75 -53.73 20.82
N ALA A 370 46.65 -54.20 19.57
CA ALA A 370 46.34 -53.36 18.42
C ALA A 370 44.93 -52.76 18.52
N LEU A 371 43.94 -53.54 18.98
CA LEU A 371 42.58 -53.05 19.18
C LEU A 371 42.48 -52.05 20.34
N ALA A 372 43.18 -52.29 21.46
CA ALA A 372 43.23 -51.33 22.57
C ALA A 372 43.96 -50.03 22.19
N ALA A 373 45.05 -50.12 21.42
CA ALA A 373 45.75 -48.95 20.89
C ALA A 373 44.89 -48.19 19.87
N LEU A 374 44.17 -48.89 18.99
CA LEU A 374 43.25 -48.27 18.03
C LEU A 374 42.07 -47.61 18.74
N ILE A 375 41.48 -48.24 19.77
CA ILE A 375 40.44 -47.64 20.61
C ILE A 375 40.99 -46.43 21.38
N ALA A 376 42.22 -46.47 21.88
CA ALA A 376 42.85 -45.33 22.55
C ALA A 376 43.15 -44.19 21.57
N VAL A 377 43.62 -44.48 20.35
CA VAL A 377 43.85 -43.48 19.30
C VAL A 377 42.52 -42.92 18.80
N ILE A 378 41.48 -43.73 18.63
CA ILE A 378 40.12 -43.26 18.30
C ILE A 378 39.53 -42.45 19.45
N ALA A 379 39.77 -42.81 20.71
CA ALA A 379 39.30 -42.04 21.86
C ALA A 379 40.04 -40.71 22.01
N VAL A 380 41.36 -40.67 21.80
CA VAL A 380 42.17 -39.44 21.80
C VAL A 380 41.83 -38.57 20.58
N ALA A 381 41.67 -39.15 19.40
CA ALA A 381 41.17 -38.46 18.22
C ALA A 381 39.76 -37.92 18.47
N ALA A 382 38.85 -38.71 19.05
CA ALA A 382 37.51 -38.29 19.42
C ALA A 382 37.47 -37.30 20.60
N LEU A 383 38.54 -37.16 21.39
CA LEU A 383 38.70 -36.11 22.43
C LEU A 383 39.37 -34.84 21.88
N MET A 384 40.12 -34.93 20.78
CA MET A 384 40.65 -33.79 20.03
C MET A 384 39.70 -33.28 18.94
N LEU A 385 38.82 -34.15 18.46
CA LEU A 385 37.70 -33.86 17.55
C LEU A 385 36.37 -33.72 18.30
N TRP A 386 36.32 -34.02 19.61
CA TRP A 386 35.24 -33.49 20.45
C TRP A 386 35.37 -31.97 20.35
N PRO A 387 34.31 -31.24 19.99
CA PRO A 387 34.36 -29.79 20.08
C PRO A 387 34.58 -29.47 21.56
N ARG A 388 35.81 -29.08 21.91
CA ARG A 388 36.06 -28.35 23.15
C ARG A 388 35.01 -27.24 23.14
N ALA A 389 34.18 -27.18 24.18
CA ALA A 389 33.17 -26.15 24.26
C ALA A 389 33.90 -24.81 24.19
N ASP A 390 33.85 -24.19 23.01
CA ASP A 390 34.44 -22.89 22.78
C ASP A 390 33.84 -22.00 23.84
N HIS A 391 34.68 -21.58 24.78
CA HIS A 391 34.30 -20.57 25.74
C HIS A 391 34.19 -19.29 24.93
N LYS A 392 33.03 -19.11 24.28
CA LYS A 392 32.66 -17.87 23.62
C LYS A 392 32.97 -16.78 24.64
N PRO A 393 33.90 -15.85 24.37
CA PRO A 393 34.17 -14.79 25.31
C PRO A 393 32.83 -14.08 25.54
N GLY A 394 32.38 -14.06 26.79
CA GLY A 394 31.12 -13.43 27.13
C GLY A 394 31.14 -11.99 26.62
N TYR A 395 30.01 -11.52 26.09
CA TYR A 395 29.90 -10.19 25.49
C TYR A 395 30.56 -9.13 26.39
N GLN A 396 31.59 -8.48 25.86
CA GLN A 396 32.30 -7.43 26.57
C GLN A 396 31.50 -6.14 26.50
N ALA A 397 31.44 -5.40 27.60
CA ALA A 397 30.82 -4.08 27.60
C ALA A 397 31.56 -3.15 26.61
N GLN A 398 30.80 -2.45 25.77
CA GLN A 398 31.35 -1.64 24.68
C GLN A 398 30.59 -0.33 24.52
N THR A 399 31.32 0.75 24.30
CA THR A 399 30.76 2.05 23.92
C THR A 399 30.86 2.24 22.42
N PHE A 400 29.72 2.55 21.79
CA PHE A 400 29.59 2.81 20.36
C PHE A 400 29.45 4.31 20.15
N THR A 401 30.40 4.94 19.45
CA THR A 401 30.32 6.35 19.04
C THR A 401 29.72 6.43 17.64
N HIS A 402 28.58 7.12 17.52
CA HIS A 402 27.73 7.17 16.35
C HIS A 402 27.26 8.61 16.08
N ALA A 403 26.53 8.83 14.98
CA ALA A 403 26.21 10.16 14.48
C ALA A 403 25.52 11.09 15.50
N HIS A 404 24.78 10.52 16.46
CA HIS A 404 24.05 11.25 17.51
C HIS A 404 24.65 11.11 18.92
N GLY A 405 25.93 10.71 19.04
CA GLY A 405 26.67 10.70 20.30
C GLY A 405 27.35 9.38 20.61
N SER A 406 27.23 8.91 21.86
CA SER A 406 27.81 7.64 22.30
C SER A 406 26.83 6.85 23.16
N THR A 407 26.73 5.55 22.90
CA THR A 407 25.84 4.62 23.59
C THR A 407 26.63 3.42 24.09
N GLU A 408 26.49 3.10 25.39
CA GLU A 408 27.12 1.92 25.99
C GLU A 408 26.17 0.71 25.97
N ILE A 409 26.65 -0.43 25.49
CA ILE A 409 25.98 -1.72 25.59
C ILE A 409 26.82 -2.59 26.53
N SER A 410 26.27 -2.89 27.71
CA SER A 410 26.97 -3.61 28.79
C SER A 410 26.78 -5.13 28.77
N LYS A 411 25.85 -5.63 27.96
CA LYS A 411 25.49 -7.05 27.82
C LYS A 411 24.98 -7.31 26.40
N GLN A 412 25.10 -8.55 25.92
CA GLN A 412 24.59 -8.93 24.60
C GLN A 412 23.08 -8.63 24.49
N PRO A 413 22.64 -7.84 23.50
CA PRO A 413 21.22 -7.64 23.22
C PRO A 413 20.54 -8.95 22.84
N LYS A 414 19.26 -9.07 23.16
CA LYS A 414 18.40 -10.23 22.87
C LYS A 414 17.10 -9.87 22.16
N ALA A 415 16.78 -8.58 22.08
CA ALA A 415 15.55 -8.05 21.51
C ALA A 415 15.90 -6.82 20.66
N VAL A 416 16.23 -7.06 19.38
CA VAL A 416 16.77 -6.03 18.49
C VAL A 416 15.64 -5.41 17.66
N ALA A 417 15.43 -4.10 17.74
CA ALA A 417 14.62 -3.39 16.75
C ALA A 417 15.51 -2.94 15.59
N ALA A 418 15.17 -3.32 14.36
CA ALA A 418 15.88 -2.97 13.13
C ALA A 418 15.12 -1.86 12.39
N VAL A 419 15.61 -0.63 12.48
CA VAL A 419 14.84 0.59 12.16
C VAL A 419 15.43 1.38 10.98
N GLY A 420 16.70 1.16 10.63
CA GLY A 420 17.34 1.74 9.46
C GLY A 420 17.36 0.81 8.23
N PHE A 421 17.59 1.42 7.07
CA PHE A 421 17.80 0.71 5.80
C PHE A 421 18.92 -0.32 5.92
N GLY A 422 18.66 -1.58 5.55
CA GLY A 422 19.62 -2.69 5.64
C GLY A 422 19.84 -3.28 7.04
N ASP A 423 19.27 -2.69 8.10
CA ASP A 423 19.45 -3.21 9.46
C ASP A 423 18.77 -4.58 9.64
N ALA A 424 17.64 -4.83 8.95
CA ALA A 424 16.95 -6.12 8.99
C ALA A 424 17.77 -7.24 8.35
N ASP A 425 18.24 -7.07 7.11
CA ASP A 425 19.20 -7.95 6.43
C ASP A 425 20.40 -8.27 7.34
N ALA A 426 21.04 -7.26 7.93
CA ALA A 426 22.22 -7.44 8.79
C ALA A 426 21.91 -8.26 10.06
N VAL A 427 20.79 -8.00 10.74
CA VAL A 427 20.38 -8.77 11.93
C VAL A 427 20.05 -10.22 11.55
N LEU A 428 19.30 -10.44 10.47
CA LEU A 428 18.90 -11.76 9.98
C LEU A 428 20.11 -12.59 9.48
N ALA A 429 21.06 -11.95 8.79
CA ALA A 429 22.28 -12.60 8.29
C ALA A 429 23.18 -13.14 9.42
N LEU A 430 23.21 -12.45 10.56
CA LEU A 430 23.92 -12.90 11.76
C LEU A 430 23.21 -14.05 12.48
N GLY A 431 21.97 -14.36 12.11
CA GLY A 431 21.16 -15.43 12.70
C GLY A 431 20.27 -14.98 13.87
N GLU A 432 20.14 -13.68 14.09
CA GLU A 432 19.23 -13.11 15.09
C GLU A 432 17.84 -12.85 14.48
N GLN A 433 16.85 -12.55 15.32
CA GLN A 433 15.49 -12.24 14.89
C GLN A 433 15.11 -10.83 15.39
N PRO A 434 14.83 -9.88 14.48
CA PRO A 434 14.33 -8.56 14.88
C PRO A 434 12.99 -8.69 15.64
N VAL A 435 12.81 -7.90 16.70
CA VAL A 435 11.53 -7.80 17.43
C VAL A 435 10.60 -6.73 16.86
N ALA A 436 11.12 -5.82 16.04
CA ALA A 436 10.39 -4.85 15.23
C ALA A 436 11.25 -4.50 14.01
N ILE A 437 10.61 -4.25 12.86
CA ILE A 437 11.30 -3.88 11.62
C ILE A 437 10.64 -2.64 11.02
N VAL A 438 11.44 -1.65 10.58
CA VAL A 438 10.95 -0.53 9.76
C VAL A 438 11.51 -0.67 8.35
N THR A 439 10.64 -0.53 7.35
CA THR A 439 10.95 -0.66 5.92
C THR A 439 10.20 0.44 5.15
N PRO A 440 10.79 1.06 4.10
CA PRO A 440 10.22 2.23 3.41
C PRO A 440 8.81 2.05 2.80
N LYS A 441 8.33 0.81 2.66
CA LYS A 441 7.02 0.48 2.07
C LYS A 441 6.14 -0.38 2.98
N GLY A 442 6.52 -0.60 4.24
CA GLY A 442 5.78 -1.46 5.18
C GLY A 442 5.76 -2.95 4.80
N ALA A 443 6.56 -3.35 3.82
CA ALA A 443 6.72 -4.72 3.35
C ALA A 443 8.22 -5.07 3.30
N LEU A 444 8.54 -6.32 3.64
CA LEU A 444 9.90 -6.84 3.55
C LEU A 444 10.13 -7.45 2.16
N PRO A 445 11.35 -7.40 1.61
CA PRO A 445 11.71 -8.18 0.43
C PRO A 445 11.66 -9.69 0.71
N SER A 446 11.47 -10.51 -0.32
CA SER A 446 11.26 -11.96 -0.14
C SER A 446 12.41 -12.66 0.60
N TRP A 447 13.66 -12.27 0.35
CA TRP A 447 14.83 -12.88 0.99
C TRP A 447 14.93 -12.57 2.50
N GLU A 448 14.28 -11.52 2.99
CA GLU A 448 14.16 -11.23 4.42
C GLU A 448 12.98 -11.99 5.02
N GLN A 449 11.83 -12.03 4.33
CA GLN A 449 10.65 -12.81 4.75
C GLN A 449 11.02 -14.28 5.01
N ASP A 450 11.76 -14.89 4.09
CA ASP A 450 12.23 -16.29 4.17
C ASP A 450 13.16 -16.58 5.39
N LYS A 451 13.66 -15.55 6.09
CA LYS A 451 14.50 -15.70 7.30
C LYS A 451 13.78 -15.35 8.60
N ILE A 452 12.55 -14.84 8.54
CA ILE A 452 11.76 -14.54 9.72
C ILE A 452 10.97 -15.78 10.15
N THR A 453 11.15 -16.15 11.41
CA THR A 453 10.48 -17.30 12.05
C THR A 453 9.40 -16.87 13.05
N GLY A 454 9.34 -15.57 13.36
CA GLY A 454 8.34 -14.97 14.26
C GLY A 454 7.33 -14.10 13.52
N SER A 455 6.74 -13.16 14.25
CA SER A 455 5.82 -12.15 13.68
C SER A 455 6.12 -10.76 14.25
N PRO A 456 7.33 -10.21 13.99
CA PRO A 456 7.63 -8.84 14.37
C PRO A 456 6.71 -7.87 13.62
N PRO A 457 6.28 -6.74 14.24
CA PRO A 457 5.65 -5.66 13.51
C PRO A 457 6.62 -5.15 12.42
N VAL A 458 6.15 -5.21 11.17
CA VAL A 458 6.78 -4.59 10.00
C VAL A 458 6.08 -3.27 9.76
N LEU A 459 6.83 -2.17 9.84
CA LEU A 459 6.29 -0.82 9.88
C LEU A 459 6.74 -0.03 8.65
N GLY A 460 5.83 0.74 8.04
CA GLY A 460 6.15 1.63 6.90
C GLY A 460 6.88 2.91 7.30
N PHE A 461 6.89 3.23 8.60
CA PHE A 461 7.53 4.40 9.19
C PHE A 461 7.91 4.10 10.64
N ILE A 462 8.64 5.01 11.28
CA ILE A 462 9.12 4.83 12.66
C ILE A 462 7.99 5.12 13.66
N ASP A 463 7.10 4.16 13.88
CA ASP A 463 6.12 4.20 14.98
C ASP A 463 6.78 3.81 16.32
N THR A 464 7.06 4.83 17.12
CA THR A 464 7.67 4.70 18.45
C THR A 464 6.80 3.94 19.45
N ASN A 465 5.47 3.90 19.27
CA ASN A 465 4.58 3.12 20.13
C ASN A 465 4.63 1.63 19.79
N ALA A 466 4.65 1.28 18.50
CA ALA A 466 4.85 -0.10 18.06
C ALA A 466 6.23 -0.64 18.47
N ILE A 467 7.29 0.13 18.25
CA ILE A 467 8.67 -0.22 18.68
C ILE A 467 8.73 -0.41 20.19
N LYS A 468 8.15 0.50 20.99
CA LYS A 468 8.08 0.36 22.46
C LYS A 468 7.29 -0.89 22.90
N SER A 469 6.23 -1.24 22.16
CA SER A 469 5.40 -2.41 22.45
C SER A 469 6.13 -3.73 22.17
N ALA A 470 7.06 -3.74 21.21
CA ALA A 470 7.97 -4.86 20.93
C ALA A 470 9.05 -5.08 22.01
N LYS A 471 9.25 -4.13 22.93
CA LYS A 471 10.19 -4.19 24.05
C LYS A 471 11.65 -4.55 23.65
N PRO A 472 12.26 -3.81 22.71
CA PRO A 472 13.67 -4.01 22.39
C PRO A 472 14.57 -3.69 23.59
N ASP A 473 15.71 -4.37 23.67
CA ASP A 473 16.83 -4.00 24.55
C ASP A 473 17.95 -3.24 23.80
N VAL A 474 17.92 -3.24 22.46
CA VAL A 474 18.66 -2.29 21.61
C VAL A 474 17.84 -1.91 20.38
N VAL A 475 17.95 -0.65 19.95
CA VAL A 475 17.47 -0.18 18.65
C VAL A 475 18.67 0.05 17.75
N ILE A 476 18.68 -0.60 16.60
CA ILE A 476 19.62 -0.34 15.52
C ILE A 476 18.88 0.55 14.51
N ALA A 477 19.40 1.75 14.29
CA ALA A 477 18.81 2.73 13.40
C ALA A 477 19.93 3.36 12.55
N THR A 478 20.57 2.56 11.69
CA THR A 478 21.69 3.03 10.85
C THR A 478 21.24 3.62 9.50
N GLY A 479 19.95 3.94 9.37
CA GLY A 479 19.45 4.86 8.35
C GLY A 479 19.78 6.32 8.71
N ASP A 480 19.50 7.23 7.79
CA ASP A 480 19.53 8.66 8.06
C ASP A 480 18.28 9.05 8.87
N ILE A 481 18.46 9.40 10.14
CA ILE A 481 17.39 9.85 11.05
C ILE A 481 17.71 11.25 11.56
N ASP A 482 16.67 12.05 11.84
CA ASP A 482 16.87 13.36 12.46
C ASP A 482 17.04 13.25 13.98
N GLU A 483 17.58 14.30 14.59
CA GLU A 483 17.80 14.37 16.05
C GLU A 483 16.50 14.13 16.82
N ALA A 484 15.37 14.66 16.34
CA ALA A 484 14.08 14.48 16.98
C ALA A 484 13.62 13.01 16.99
N THR A 485 13.87 12.25 15.93
CA THR A 485 13.59 10.81 15.85
C THR A 485 14.56 10.02 16.72
N TYR A 486 15.85 10.33 16.68
CA TYR A 486 16.86 9.69 17.52
C TYR A 486 16.51 9.82 19.02
N GLN A 487 16.13 11.02 19.48
CA GLN A 487 15.73 11.25 20.88
C GLN A 487 14.48 10.44 21.27
N ARG A 488 13.49 10.30 20.37
CA ARG A 488 12.31 9.47 20.62
C ARG A 488 12.64 7.98 20.71
N LEU A 489 13.56 7.47 19.88
CA LEU A 489 14.01 6.08 19.92
C LEU A 489 14.86 5.79 21.17
N SER A 490 15.78 6.70 21.50
CA SER A 490 16.65 6.60 22.68
C SER A 490 15.88 6.60 24.01
N ALA A 491 14.69 7.21 24.04
CA ALA A 491 13.77 7.15 25.17
C ALA A 491 13.05 5.80 25.33
N ILE A 492 13.14 4.90 24.35
CA ILE A 492 12.59 3.53 24.40
C ILE A 492 13.66 2.55 24.89
N ALA A 493 14.81 2.54 24.21
CA ALA A 493 15.94 1.65 24.47
C ALA A 493 17.24 2.25 23.89
N PRO A 494 18.43 1.78 24.33
CA PRO A 494 19.72 2.19 23.75
C PRO A 494 19.69 2.14 22.23
N THR A 495 19.84 3.31 21.59
CA THR A 495 19.72 3.46 20.13
C THR A 495 21.08 3.75 19.53
N ILE A 496 21.51 2.94 18.57
CA ILE A 496 22.81 3.09 17.88
C ILE A 496 22.57 3.36 16.40
N THR A 497 23.16 4.46 15.92
CA THR A 497 23.08 4.90 14.53
C THR A 497 24.37 4.57 13.76
N ARG A 498 24.57 5.15 12.57
CA ARG A 498 25.83 5.03 11.81
C ARG A 498 27.02 5.52 12.65
N PRO A 499 28.21 4.86 12.58
CA PRO A 499 29.39 5.28 13.33
C PRO A 499 29.83 6.71 12.98
N GLN A 500 30.46 7.39 13.93
CA GLN A 500 30.95 8.75 13.71
C GLN A 500 32.26 8.74 12.88
N GLY A 501 32.36 9.64 11.90
CA GLY A 501 33.50 9.77 11.00
C GLY A 501 33.24 9.11 9.65
N GLY A 502 33.51 9.84 8.56
CA GLY A 502 33.08 9.52 7.19
C GLY A 502 33.77 8.34 6.52
N GLN A 503 33.81 7.18 7.18
CA GLN A 503 34.08 5.89 6.56
C GLN A 503 33.01 5.58 5.51
N LEU A 504 33.37 4.86 4.44
CA LEU A 504 32.42 4.40 3.44
C LEU A 504 31.34 3.52 4.09
N TRP A 505 30.08 3.94 3.97
CA TRP A 505 28.95 3.21 4.52
C TRP A 505 28.31 2.34 3.43
N ASN A 506 28.49 1.02 3.57
CA ASN A 506 27.95 -0.01 2.69
C ASN A 506 27.55 -1.23 3.54
N TRP A 507 26.89 -2.23 2.96
CA TRP A 507 26.42 -3.38 3.72
C TRP A 507 27.53 -4.14 4.46
N GLN A 508 28.77 -4.14 3.97
CA GLN A 508 29.89 -4.79 4.67
C GLN A 508 30.25 -4.03 5.96
N THR A 509 30.36 -2.70 5.90
CA THR A 509 30.66 -1.89 7.10
C THR A 509 29.48 -1.83 8.06
N GLN A 510 28.26 -1.84 7.56
CA GLN A 510 27.03 -2.00 8.35
C GLN A 510 26.96 -3.36 9.03
N LEU A 511 27.16 -4.46 8.31
CA LEU A 511 27.12 -5.83 8.88
C LEU A 511 28.20 -6.02 9.94
N GLN A 512 29.39 -5.46 9.76
CA GLN A 512 30.44 -5.49 10.79
C GLN A 512 30.06 -4.63 12.01
N TRP A 513 29.43 -3.46 11.81
CA TRP A 513 28.95 -2.58 12.89
C TRP A 513 27.81 -3.23 13.70
N VAL A 514 26.77 -3.73 13.03
CA VAL A 514 25.66 -4.50 13.62
C VAL A 514 26.17 -5.77 14.29
N GLY A 515 27.10 -6.48 13.63
CA GLY A 515 27.81 -7.62 14.21
C GLY A 515 28.45 -7.27 15.55
N ARG A 516 29.17 -6.15 15.63
CA ARG A 516 29.80 -5.68 16.87
C ARG A 516 28.79 -5.30 17.95
N ILE A 517 27.69 -4.63 17.60
CA ILE A 517 26.59 -4.30 18.52
C ILE A 517 26.02 -5.56 19.15
N LEU A 518 25.85 -6.62 18.36
CA LEU A 518 25.21 -7.88 18.77
C LEU A 518 26.19 -8.96 19.28
N GLY A 519 27.51 -8.71 19.27
CA GLY A 519 28.53 -9.65 19.75
C GLY A 519 28.88 -10.77 18.76
N HIS A 520 28.64 -10.52 17.47
CA HIS A 520 28.80 -11.45 16.36
C HIS A 520 29.90 -11.01 15.36
N ASP A 521 30.90 -10.24 15.81
CA ASP A 521 32.00 -9.71 14.96
C ASP A 521 32.65 -10.77 14.05
N ALA A 522 32.99 -11.93 14.61
CA ALA A 522 33.62 -13.03 13.87
C ALA A 522 32.68 -13.63 12.81
N ARG A 523 31.37 -13.64 13.07
CA ARG A 523 30.35 -14.11 12.12
C ARG A 523 30.15 -13.09 11.00
N ALA A 524 30.09 -11.80 11.31
CA ALA A 524 30.05 -10.73 10.30
C ALA A 524 31.26 -10.82 9.34
N THR A 525 32.48 -10.92 9.88
CA THR A 525 33.70 -11.10 9.08
C THR A 525 33.66 -12.38 8.23
N GLN A 526 33.17 -13.50 8.77
CA GLN A 526 33.01 -14.75 8.01
C GLN A 526 32.04 -14.58 6.83
N LEU A 527 30.90 -13.92 7.04
CA LEU A 527 29.88 -13.67 6.02
C LEU A 527 30.42 -12.78 4.89
N ILE A 528 31.08 -11.67 5.25
CA ILE A 528 31.72 -10.75 4.29
C ILE A 528 32.75 -11.51 3.42
N ASN A 529 33.62 -12.29 4.04
CA ASN A 529 34.61 -13.10 3.32
C ASN A 529 33.97 -14.17 2.42
N SER A 530 32.83 -14.75 2.81
CA SER A 530 32.12 -15.75 2.00
C SER A 530 31.54 -15.16 0.73
N VAL A 531 31.01 -13.93 0.76
CA VAL A 531 30.50 -13.24 -0.43
C VAL A 531 31.63 -12.94 -1.42
N GLY A 532 32.79 -12.47 -0.94
CA GLY A 532 33.93 -12.21 -1.82
C GLY A 532 34.43 -13.46 -2.56
N ALA A 533 34.35 -14.63 -1.93
CA ALA A 533 34.62 -15.91 -2.59
C ALA A 533 33.52 -16.27 -3.61
N GLN A 534 32.23 -16.15 -3.23
CA GLN A 534 31.09 -16.44 -4.10
C GLN A 534 31.07 -15.56 -5.37
N GLN A 535 31.31 -14.25 -5.23
CA GLN A 535 31.41 -13.32 -6.36
C GLN A 535 32.61 -13.63 -7.26
N THR A 536 33.74 -14.09 -6.70
CA THR A 536 34.88 -14.58 -7.49
C THR A 536 34.50 -15.81 -8.33
N ASP A 537 33.77 -16.76 -7.76
CA ASP A 537 33.30 -17.95 -8.49
C ASP A 537 32.26 -17.60 -9.55
N LEU A 538 31.32 -16.68 -9.28
CA LEU A 538 30.35 -16.19 -10.26
C LEU A 538 31.03 -15.45 -11.42
N LYS A 539 32.01 -14.59 -11.13
CA LYS A 539 32.83 -13.92 -12.14
C LYS A 539 33.55 -14.91 -13.07
N ASN A 540 34.04 -16.03 -12.53
CA ASN A 540 34.65 -17.10 -13.32
C ASN A 540 33.63 -17.87 -14.17
N GLN A 541 32.42 -18.12 -13.64
CA GLN A 541 31.32 -18.76 -14.38
C GLN A 541 30.77 -17.86 -15.51
N HIS A 542 30.75 -16.55 -15.30
CA HIS A 542 30.24 -15.54 -16.23
C HIS A 542 31.36 -14.72 -16.87
N ALA A 543 32.42 -15.39 -17.34
CA ALA A 543 33.60 -14.77 -17.96
C ALA A 543 33.28 -13.85 -19.16
N ASN A 544 32.09 -14.00 -19.78
CA ASN A 544 31.57 -13.11 -20.83
C ASN A 544 31.23 -11.68 -20.35
N LEU A 545 31.07 -11.47 -19.04
CA LEU A 545 30.89 -10.15 -18.42
C LEU A 545 32.23 -9.44 -18.14
N VAL A 546 33.33 -10.19 -18.03
CA VAL A 546 34.60 -9.65 -17.52
C VAL A 546 35.18 -8.59 -18.45
N GLY A 547 35.47 -7.41 -17.90
CA GLY A 547 36.01 -6.25 -18.61
C GLY A 547 34.99 -5.45 -19.43
N LYS A 548 33.73 -5.91 -19.51
CA LYS A 548 32.64 -5.19 -20.18
C LYS A 548 32.22 -3.97 -19.37
N THR A 549 31.96 -2.87 -20.05
CA THR A 549 31.59 -1.59 -19.42
C THR A 549 30.11 -1.57 -19.05
N VAL A 550 29.77 -1.00 -17.89
CA VAL A 550 28.37 -0.92 -17.41
C VAL A 550 28.03 0.44 -16.83
N SER A 551 26.77 0.83 -16.96
CA SER A 551 26.17 1.95 -16.23
C SER A 551 24.75 1.57 -15.77
N ILE A 552 24.26 2.24 -14.73
CA ILE A 552 22.88 2.12 -14.27
C ILE A 552 22.15 3.44 -14.52
N VAL A 553 20.94 3.35 -15.08
CA VAL A 553 19.95 4.43 -15.13
C VAL A 553 18.75 4.00 -14.29
N ASN A 554 18.34 4.85 -13.35
CA ASN A 554 17.12 4.63 -12.58
C ASN A 554 15.99 5.45 -13.20
N ILE A 555 14.83 4.82 -13.36
CA ILE A 555 13.61 5.46 -13.88
C ILE A 555 12.55 5.34 -12.80
N SER A 556 11.99 6.49 -12.43
CA SER A 556 10.90 6.63 -11.47
C SER A 556 9.85 7.57 -12.01
N ASP A 557 8.69 7.63 -11.36
CA ASP A 557 7.64 8.59 -11.70
C ASP A 557 8.08 10.07 -11.48
N SER A 558 9.14 10.29 -10.69
CA SER A 558 9.73 11.62 -10.47
C SER A 558 10.84 11.98 -11.47
N GLY A 559 11.26 11.06 -12.34
CA GLY A 559 12.19 11.34 -13.43
C GLY A 559 13.23 10.25 -13.67
N VAL A 560 14.38 10.66 -14.22
CA VAL A 560 15.50 9.78 -14.56
C VAL A 560 16.72 10.20 -13.76
N THR A 561 17.41 9.24 -13.15
CA THR A 561 18.70 9.45 -12.49
C THR A 561 19.75 8.46 -13.03
N GLN A 562 21.02 8.72 -12.74
CA GLN A 562 22.12 7.76 -12.97
C GLN A 562 22.75 7.40 -11.64
N THR A 563 22.94 6.10 -11.38
CA THR A 563 23.64 5.64 -10.18
C THR A 563 25.12 5.94 -10.30
N LEU A 564 25.69 6.45 -9.22
CA LEU A 564 27.06 6.89 -9.10
C LEU A 564 27.89 5.86 -8.33
N THR A 565 29.20 5.84 -8.57
CA THR A 565 30.16 5.11 -7.74
C THR A 565 30.83 6.04 -6.72
N PRO A 566 30.98 5.64 -5.43
CA PRO A 566 30.58 4.35 -4.86
C PRO A 566 29.07 4.26 -4.54
N SER A 567 28.53 3.04 -4.68
CA SER A 567 27.18 2.60 -4.28
C SER A 567 27.08 1.08 -4.35
N ASN A 568 26.16 0.47 -3.61
CA ASN A 568 25.94 -0.98 -3.56
C ASN A 568 25.79 -1.59 -4.97
N ALA A 569 24.92 -1.04 -5.82
CA ALA A 569 24.69 -1.56 -7.16
C ALA A 569 25.94 -1.44 -8.07
N ALA A 570 26.71 -0.35 -7.98
CA ALA A 570 27.92 -0.18 -8.78
C ALA A 570 29.03 -1.14 -8.32
N ASP A 571 29.25 -1.22 -7.00
CA ASP A 571 30.27 -2.06 -6.38
C ASP A 571 29.94 -3.55 -6.58
N TYR A 572 28.66 -3.93 -6.54
CA TYR A 572 28.19 -5.29 -6.87
C TYR A 572 28.51 -5.66 -8.33
N LEU A 573 28.21 -4.80 -9.29
CA LEU A 573 28.51 -5.08 -10.71
C LEU A 573 30.03 -5.18 -10.97
N ASP A 574 30.84 -4.34 -10.32
CA ASP A 574 32.31 -4.38 -10.40
C ASP A 574 32.88 -5.69 -9.83
N SER A 575 32.29 -6.21 -8.74
CA SER A 575 32.65 -7.51 -8.14
C SER A 575 32.49 -8.69 -9.12
N LEU A 576 31.45 -8.65 -9.98
CA LEU A 576 31.21 -9.63 -11.05
C LEU A 576 32.19 -9.47 -12.23
N GLY A 577 33.06 -8.47 -12.21
CA GLY A 577 34.09 -8.22 -13.22
C GLY A 577 33.67 -7.30 -14.35
N LEU A 578 32.47 -6.71 -14.30
CA LEU A 578 32.14 -5.54 -15.15
C LEU A 578 33.02 -4.35 -14.73
N ARG A 579 33.07 -3.32 -15.57
CA ARG A 579 33.73 -2.04 -15.26
C ARG A 579 32.69 -0.93 -15.22
N TYR A 580 32.43 -0.39 -14.04
CA TYR A 580 31.49 0.71 -13.89
C TYR A 580 32.00 1.98 -14.60
N SER A 581 31.10 2.78 -15.17
CA SER A 581 31.49 3.95 -15.97
C SER A 581 32.19 5.03 -15.15
N ASP A 582 33.41 5.39 -15.55
CA ASP A 582 34.23 6.42 -14.89
C ASP A 582 33.60 7.82 -14.88
N THR A 583 32.68 8.11 -15.79
CA THR A 583 31.95 9.40 -15.84
C THR A 583 30.88 9.52 -14.75
N LEU A 584 30.52 8.41 -14.10
CA LEU A 584 29.53 8.30 -13.03
C LEU A 584 30.17 8.25 -11.64
N ARG A 585 31.40 8.75 -11.47
CA ARG A 585 31.97 8.98 -10.14
C ARG A 585 31.23 10.15 -9.45
N ARG A 586 31.02 10.04 -8.13
CA ARG A 586 30.48 11.15 -7.31
C ARG A 586 31.38 12.39 -7.37
N GLN A 587 30.75 13.55 -7.43
CA GLN A 587 31.35 14.88 -7.38
C GLN A 587 31.06 15.52 -6.00
N PRO A 588 31.81 16.56 -5.57
CA PRO A 588 31.65 17.15 -4.22
C PRO A 588 30.25 17.74 -3.92
N ASN A 589 29.42 17.95 -4.94
CA ASN A 589 28.06 18.47 -4.85
C ASN A 589 26.97 17.39 -4.97
N ASP A 590 27.31 16.12 -5.22
CA ASP A 590 26.32 15.04 -5.19
C ASP A 590 26.01 14.65 -3.74
N THR A 591 24.75 14.79 -3.32
CA THR A 591 24.31 14.48 -1.95
C THR A 591 23.82 13.03 -1.77
N SER A 592 23.75 12.24 -2.85
CA SER A 592 23.32 10.83 -2.82
C SER A 592 24.14 9.97 -3.79
N SER A 593 23.81 8.68 -3.86
CA SER A 593 24.31 7.73 -4.86
C SER A 593 23.72 7.93 -6.25
N GLU A 594 22.85 8.93 -6.45
CA GLU A 594 22.16 9.15 -7.72
C GLU A 594 22.29 10.59 -8.18
N ARG A 595 22.52 10.79 -9.48
CA ARG A 595 22.51 12.11 -10.11
C ARG A 595 21.30 12.28 -11.03
N PRO A 596 20.43 13.29 -10.84
CA PRO A 596 19.32 13.56 -11.76
C PRO A 596 19.81 13.87 -13.18
N VAL A 597 19.17 13.23 -14.17
CA VAL A 597 19.39 13.50 -15.60
C VAL A 597 18.46 14.63 -16.03
N THR A 598 18.91 15.87 -15.83
CA THR A 598 18.11 17.09 -16.09
C THR A 598 17.80 17.34 -17.57
N ASP A 599 18.58 16.75 -18.47
CA ASP A 599 18.36 16.77 -19.92
C ASP A 599 18.36 15.32 -20.42
N THR A 600 17.16 14.74 -20.54
CA THR A 600 16.98 13.33 -20.94
C THR A 600 17.50 13.04 -22.34
N ASN A 601 17.69 14.06 -23.20
CA ASN A 601 18.37 13.85 -24.48
C ASN A 601 19.74 13.20 -24.27
N LYS A 602 20.49 13.59 -23.22
CA LYS A 602 21.83 13.06 -22.93
C LYS A 602 21.88 11.54 -22.70
N LEU A 603 20.75 10.86 -22.55
CA LEU A 603 20.69 9.40 -22.55
C LEU A 603 21.22 8.78 -23.86
N TYR A 604 21.16 9.48 -25.01
CA TYR A 604 21.79 9.00 -26.26
C TYR A 604 23.34 8.93 -26.17
N LEU A 605 23.96 9.61 -25.19
CA LEU A 605 25.41 9.60 -24.97
C LEU A 605 25.88 8.39 -24.16
N ILE A 606 24.97 7.56 -23.64
CA ILE A 606 25.34 6.35 -22.88
C ILE A 606 25.96 5.34 -23.84
N ASN A 607 27.27 5.17 -23.72
CA ASN A 607 28.08 4.28 -24.55
C ASN A 607 28.84 3.27 -23.68
N THR A 608 28.10 2.31 -23.12
CA THR A 608 28.61 1.16 -22.36
C THR A 608 28.20 -0.14 -23.05
N ASP A 609 28.89 -1.24 -22.77
CA ASP A 609 28.50 -2.58 -23.27
C ASP A 609 27.17 -3.04 -22.66
N TYR A 610 26.94 -2.71 -21.37
CA TYR A 610 25.73 -3.00 -20.62
C TYR A 610 25.10 -1.71 -20.07
N LEU A 611 23.77 -1.67 -20.06
CA LEU A 611 22.98 -0.67 -19.37
C LEU A 611 21.96 -1.40 -18.50
N VAL A 612 22.10 -1.29 -17.18
CA VAL A 612 21.08 -1.74 -16.25
C VAL A 612 20.06 -0.60 -16.10
N VAL A 613 18.80 -0.90 -16.34
CA VAL A 613 17.70 0.05 -16.19
C VAL A 613 16.89 -0.37 -14.97
N VAL A 614 17.14 0.26 -13.84
CA VAL A 614 16.39 0.05 -12.59
C VAL A 614 15.09 0.82 -12.69
N ARG A 615 13.95 0.14 -12.56
CA ARG A 615 12.63 0.78 -12.70
C ARG A 615 11.86 0.74 -11.39
N THR A 616 11.50 1.92 -10.93
CA THR A 616 10.52 2.16 -9.85
C THR A 616 9.32 2.96 -10.35
N ASP A 617 9.34 3.39 -11.62
CA ASP A 617 8.21 4.01 -12.28
C ASP A 617 7.04 3.03 -12.39
N ARG A 618 5.83 3.56 -12.49
CA ARG A 618 4.58 2.77 -12.55
C ARG A 618 4.38 1.91 -13.81
N ALA A 619 5.35 1.86 -14.73
CA ALA A 619 5.41 0.88 -15.82
C ALA A 619 6.54 -0.16 -15.62
N ALA A 620 7.15 -0.21 -14.44
CA ALA A 620 7.92 -1.33 -13.91
C ALA A 620 7.04 -2.56 -13.62
N GLY A 621 7.66 -3.76 -13.62
CA GLY A 621 7.04 -5.02 -13.17
C GLY A 621 6.71 -6.01 -14.28
N GLY A 622 7.37 -5.91 -15.44
CA GLY A 622 7.10 -6.77 -16.61
C GLY A 622 8.31 -7.07 -17.52
N GLY A 623 9.53 -6.68 -17.13
CA GLY A 623 10.77 -6.88 -17.90
C GLY A 623 10.82 -6.18 -19.26
N GLY A 624 9.84 -5.31 -19.55
CA GLY A 624 9.60 -4.75 -20.88
C GLY A 624 10.12 -3.32 -21.04
N ALA A 625 10.55 -2.98 -22.25
CA ALA A 625 11.01 -1.63 -22.61
C ALA A 625 9.88 -0.58 -22.72
N ALA A 626 8.63 -0.93 -22.37
CA ALA A 626 7.48 -0.03 -22.46
C ALA A 626 7.57 1.09 -21.40
N GLY A 627 7.46 2.35 -21.85
CA GLY A 627 7.57 3.53 -20.98
C GLY A 627 9.00 4.05 -20.77
N LEU A 628 10.03 3.38 -21.29
CA LEU A 628 11.40 3.91 -21.26
C LEU A 628 11.50 5.22 -22.08
N PRO A 629 12.38 6.17 -21.68
CA PRO A 629 12.74 7.30 -22.51
C PRO A 629 13.13 6.85 -23.93
N ARG A 630 12.53 7.46 -24.95
CA ARG A 630 12.74 7.11 -26.38
C ARG A 630 14.22 7.18 -26.79
N GLU A 631 15.00 7.98 -26.08
CA GLU A 631 16.44 8.12 -26.25
C GLU A 631 17.18 6.80 -25.99
N LEU A 632 16.68 5.97 -25.08
CA LEU A 632 17.20 4.62 -24.81
C LEU A 632 16.87 3.62 -25.94
N ALA A 633 15.87 3.89 -26.79
CA ALA A 633 15.58 3.03 -27.95
C ALA A 633 16.69 3.08 -29.03
N ALA A 634 17.58 4.08 -28.97
CA ALA A 634 18.77 4.18 -29.82
C ALA A 634 20.00 3.46 -29.22
N TYR A 635 19.93 2.99 -27.97
CA TYR A 635 21.03 2.33 -27.28
C TYR A 635 21.43 1.04 -28.01
N ARG A 636 22.74 0.80 -28.14
CA ARG A 636 23.31 -0.30 -28.95
C ARG A 636 23.96 -1.42 -28.14
N GLY A 637 24.21 -1.18 -26.85
CA GLY A 637 24.66 -2.22 -25.94
C GLY A 637 23.51 -3.11 -25.46
N ARG A 638 23.81 -4.00 -24.53
CA ARG A 638 22.83 -4.88 -23.89
C ARG A 638 22.09 -4.13 -22.78
N MET A 639 20.78 -3.98 -22.93
CA MET A 639 19.92 -3.39 -21.90
C MET A 639 19.34 -4.49 -21.01
N VAL A 640 19.49 -4.36 -19.70
CA VAL A 640 18.94 -5.28 -18.70
C VAL A 640 17.98 -4.49 -17.82
N ILE A 641 16.69 -4.82 -17.88
CA ILE A 641 15.66 -4.13 -17.11
C ILE A 641 15.52 -4.84 -15.76
N ALA A 642 15.72 -4.09 -14.68
CA ALA A 642 15.55 -4.52 -13.30
C ALA A 642 14.32 -3.81 -12.74
N ASP A 643 13.16 -4.45 -12.87
CA ASP A 643 11.85 -3.88 -12.53
C ASP A 643 11.00 -4.78 -11.61
N ASP A 644 11.55 -5.96 -11.27
CA ASP A 644 11.12 -6.80 -10.16
C ASP A 644 11.40 -6.10 -8.81
N PRO A 645 10.41 -5.93 -7.91
CA PRO A 645 10.56 -5.13 -6.68
C PRO A 645 11.68 -5.61 -5.75
N ASP A 646 11.91 -6.92 -5.68
CA ASP A 646 12.98 -7.51 -4.87
C ASP A 646 14.36 -7.18 -5.46
N THR A 647 14.54 -7.37 -6.76
CA THR A 647 15.79 -7.02 -7.48
C THR A 647 16.12 -5.54 -7.33
N VAL A 648 15.12 -4.66 -7.44
CA VAL A 648 15.28 -3.21 -7.22
C VAL A 648 15.70 -2.92 -5.79
N ALA A 649 15.05 -3.54 -4.80
CA ALA A 649 15.38 -3.35 -3.38
C ALA A 649 16.77 -3.91 -3.02
N ALA A 650 17.23 -4.99 -3.67
CA ALA A 650 18.53 -5.60 -3.41
C ALA A 650 19.70 -4.81 -4.01
N LEU A 651 19.45 -4.07 -5.10
CA LEU A 651 20.42 -3.13 -5.70
C LEU A 651 20.51 -1.81 -4.92
N ALA A 652 19.46 -1.39 -4.21
CA ALA A 652 19.44 -0.15 -3.45
C ALA A 652 20.53 -0.08 -2.37
N ASP A 653 20.96 1.13 -2.01
CA ASP A 653 21.87 1.33 -0.87
C ASP A 653 21.14 1.10 0.47
N PRO A 654 21.80 0.53 1.50
CA PRO A 654 23.22 0.15 1.53
C PRO A 654 23.54 -1.25 0.97
N GLY A 655 22.52 -2.00 0.52
CA GLY A 655 22.59 -3.42 0.18
C GLY A 655 22.40 -4.32 1.39
N GLY A 656 22.92 -5.55 1.30
CA GLY A 656 22.81 -6.56 2.34
C GLY A 656 23.56 -7.84 2.00
N TYR A 657 23.82 -8.70 3.00
CA TYR A 657 24.35 -10.04 2.76
C TYR A 657 23.30 -10.92 2.08
N LEU A 658 22.07 -10.91 2.60
CA LEU A 658 20.98 -11.71 2.04
C LEU A 658 20.51 -11.13 0.70
N ALA A 659 20.47 -9.80 0.57
CA ALA A 659 20.26 -9.09 -0.69
C ALA A 659 21.32 -9.48 -1.76
N THR A 660 22.60 -9.59 -1.38
CA THR A 660 23.64 -10.05 -2.30
C THR A 660 23.39 -11.50 -2.76
N GLN A 661 23.03 -12.41 -1.84
CA GLN A 661 22.66 -13.79 -2.19
C GLN A 661 21.43 -13.87 -3.10
N TYR A 662 20.47 -12.95 -2.94
CA TYR A 662 19.33 -12.82 -3.85
C TYR A 662 19.79 -12.42 -5.26
N LEU A 663 20.61 -11.37 -5.40
CA LEU A 663 21.12 -10.91 -6.70
C LEU A 663 21.93 -12.00 -7.41
N ASP A 664 22.80 -12.70 -6.67
CA ASP A 664 23.60 -13.81 -7.18
C ASP A 664 22.73 -14.93 -7.78
N GLY A 665 21.61 -15.26 -7.14
CA GLY A 665 20.68 -16.30 -7.60
C GLY A 665 19.64 -15.86 -8.63
N LYS A 666 19.32 -14.56 -8.73
CA LYS A 666 18.18 -14.05 -9.52
C LYS A 666 18.55 -13.05 -10.60
N PHE A 667 19.52 -12.17 -10.34
CA PHE A 667 19.89 -11.08 -11.23
C PHE A 667 21.05 -11.45 -12.18
N VAL A 668 22.07 -12.16 -11.69
CA VAL A 668 23.21 -12.60 -12.52
C VAL A 668 22.81 -13.47 -13.72
N PRO A 669 21.83 -14.40 -13.62
CA PRO A 669 21.33 -15.12 -14.79
C PRO A 669 20.74 -14.20 -15.87
N THR A 670 20.01 -13.16 -15.48
CA THR A 670 19.41 -12.15 -16.39
C THR A 670 20.47 -11.25 -17.01
N LEU A 671 21.54 -10.96 -16.26
CA LEU A 671 22.69 -10.18 -16.73
C LEU A 671 23.52 -10.95 -17.78
N SER A 672 23.60 -12.28 -17.67
CA SER A 672 24.48 -13.14 -18.46
C SER A 672 23.82 -13.95 -19.60
N SER A 673 22.49 -14.06 -19.62
CA SER A 673 21.71 -14.85 -20.59
C SER A 673 21.78 -14.34 -22.03
N SER A 674 22.66 -14.92 -22.87
CA SER A 674 23.01 -14.49 -24.25
C SER A 674 21.93 -13.77 -25.06
#